data_AF-A0A252EL77-F1
#
_entry.id   AF-A0A252EL77-F1
#
_cell.length_a   1.000
_cell.length_b   1.000
_cell.length_c   1.000
_cell.angle_alpha   90.00
_cell.angle_beta   90.00
_cell.angle_gamma   90.00
#
_symmetry.space_group_name_H-M   'P 1'
#
loop_
_entity.id
_entity.type
_entity.pdbx_description
1 polymer ?
#
loop_
_entity_poly.entity_id
_entity_poly.type
_entity_poly.pdbx_seq_one_letter_code
_entity_poly.pdbx_strand_id
1 'polypeptide(L)'
;MSLRIHFLSSAVGVCAGMLVMAAVAPHGLSKAYAADASAQSQPEPLPLPPSVPIPQDVPYGGTISLKVDATDLPRHILSMQETIPLPANVVEKGGNFTLLYPMWLPGNHSPTGTIDQLGGLKIQAGGKQISWVRDTVSVSAFHVQVPKGTHQLEVSYQLLTPVSPKEGRVVMTDVMVNVQWSAVSLYPAGYFTRQIQFKPQVVFPAGWSYGTALRADGAQSGNTVTFKPVSFNVLEDSPIFSGKYFRKFDLTQDDKVPVTLNVMADRPEDLAATDEQIKAHRELVHQANLLFGSHHYDHYDFLLALTDKLGGIGLEHHQSSENSGPRGYFTHWDKTFAARDLLAHEFTHSWNGKYRRPADLWAANFNTPQRGSGLWVYEGQTQYWGYVLAARAGLMTAPQVEDALAEVAAVYDGRQGRTWRPLIDTTNDPIISQRAPQSWRSWSRSEDYYSEGQLIWLDVDTLIRKLSDNKKSLNNFASTFFGTHNGSFVTSTYQFDDVVQALNAVQPYDWATFLHQRVYDIRDHAPLDGFTRTGTRLVFTEKPSDYITSYSTLRHVTDFLFSLGFSVGKKGVLAEVLWGSPAWQAGVTRDQELVAVNGQAYDADDLKDVITAAKSKDGAPISLLLRDGDSFHTVSITYHGGLRYPHLDGKMDGLAAILAPVGGQPSAADHKE
;
A
#
# COMPACT_ATOMS: atom_id res chain seq x y z
N MET A 1 5.57 -37.93 -1.71
CA MET A 1 6.32 -38.84 -0.80
C MET A 1 7.16 -37.98 0.12
N SER A 2 6.73 -37.79 1.36
CA SER A 2 7.41 -36.97 2.37
C SER A 2 7.67 -37.87 3.58
N LEU A 3 8.95 -38.06 3.93
CA LEU A 3 9.35 -38.79 5.13
C LEU A 3 9.49 -37.79 6.28
N ARG A 4 8.59 -37.90 7.27
CA ARG A 4 8.75 -37.30 8.60
C ARG A 4 9.56 -38.26 9.46
N ILE A 5 10.59 -37.76 10.13
CA ILE A 5 11.29 -38.48 11.20
C ILE A 5 11.04 -37.71 12.51
N HIS A 6 10.39 -38.38 13.46
CA HIS A 6 10.24 -37.95 14.85
C HIS A 6 11.44 -38.48 15.66
N PHE A 7 11.99 -37.66 16.55
CA PHE A 7 12.85 -38.14 17.63
C PHE A 7 12.25 -37.76 18.98
N LEU A 8 11.90 -38.78 19.77
CA LEU A 8 11.71 -38.69 21.22
C LEU A 8 13.06 -38.88 21.90
N SER A 9 13.38 -38.05 22.90
CA SER A 9 14.47 -38.29 23.83
C SER A 9 13.92 -38.81 25.16
N SER A 10 14.43 -39.95 25.62
CA SER A 10 14.26 -40.43 27.00
C SER A 10 15.64 -40.46 27.67
N ALA A 11 15.74 -39.77 28.79
CA ALA A 11 16.89 -39.81 29.69
C ALA A 11 16.87 -41.10 30.54
N VAL A 12 18.06 -41.51 31.00
CA VAL A 12 18.41 -41.99 32.36
C VAL A 12 19.63 -42.92 32.30
N GLY A 13 20.60 -42.70 33.20
CA GLY A 13 21.41 -43.79 33.75
C GLY A 13 22.92 -43.54 33.85
N VAL A 14 23.37 -42.96 34.97
CA VAL A 14 24.76 -43.07 35.45
C VAL A 14 24.83 -44.25 36.41
N CYS A 15 25.77 -45.18 36.19
CA CYS A 15 26.26 -46.08 37.23
C CYS A 15 27.69 -46.53 36.92
N ALA A 16 28.57 -46.35 37.91
CA ALA A 16 29.98 -46.71 37.87
C ALA A 16 30.21 -48.15 38.39
N GLY A 17 31.18 -48.85 37.80
CA GLY A 17 31.67 -50.13 38.31
C GLY A 17 33.03 -50.47 37.70
N MET A 18 34.07 -50.47 38.54
CA MET A 18 35.42 -50.97 38.24
C MET A 18 35.45 -52.50 38.24
N LEU A 19 36.14 -53.11 37.27
CA LEU A 19 36.76 -54.42 37.44
C LEU A 19 38.08 -54.49 36.64
N VAL A 20 39.08 -55.12 37.23
CA VAL A 20 40.50 -55.16 36.81
C VAL A 20 40.85 -56.47 36.07
N MET A 21 41.60 -56.31 34.98
CA MET A 21 42.54 -57.19 34.25
C MET A 21 42.19 -58.66 33.91
N ALA A 22 42.26 -58.95 32.60
CA ALA A 22 43.07 -60.05 32.06
C ALA A 22 43.54 -59.71 30.63
N ALA A 23 44.86 -59.68 30.42
CA ALA A 23 45.47 -59.49 29.11
C ALA A 23 45.62 -60.84 28.40
N VAL A 24 44.91 -61.03 27.29
CA VAL A 24 45.23 -62.01 26.24
C VAL A 24 44.87 -61.38 24.91
N ALA A 25 45.89 -61.12 24.08
CA ALA A 25 45.71 -60.61 22.73
C ALA A 25 45.34 -61.75 21.77
N PRO A 26 44.40 -61.51 20.85
CA PRO A 26 44.56 -61.96 19.48
C PRO A 26 44.58 -60.76 18.54
N HIS A 27 45.57 -60.76 17.66
CA HIS A 27 45.62 -59.90 16.49
C HIS A 27 44.34 -60.09 15.66
N GLY A 28 43.60 -59.01 15.42
CA GLY A 28 42.38 -59.05 14.63
C GLY A 28 41.76 -57.66 14.48
N LEU A 29 42.26 -56.91 13.49
CA LEU A 29 41.55 -55.86 12.72
C LEU A 29 40.25 -55.30 13.33
N SER A 30 40.36 -54.29 14.20
CA SER A 30 39.34 -53.24 14.36
C SER A 30 39.89 -52.06 15.16
N LYS A 31 40.81 -51.32 14.54
CA LYS A 31 41.12 -49.93 14.92
C LYS A 31 41.31 -49.14 13.63
N ALA A 32 40.21 -48.75 12.98
CA ALA A 32 40.27 -47.74 11.92
C ALA A 32 38.89 -47.21 11.50
N TYR A 33 38.00 -46.82 12.42
CA TYR A 33 36.87 -45.92 12.07
C TYR A 33 36.48 -44.97 13.22
N ALA A 34 37.46 -44.55 14.01
CA ALA A 34 37.38 -43.26 14.70
C ALA A 34 38.39 -42.34 14.03
N ALA A 35 38.19 -42.08 12.73
CA ALA A 35 38.80 -40.92 12.13
C ALA A 35 38.21 -39.72 12.86
N ASP A 36 39.08 -38.89 13.43
CA ASP A 36 38.74 -37.66 14.11
C ASP A 36 37.73 -36.87 13.25
N ALA A 37 36.45 -36.87 13.61
CA ALA A 37 35.44 -36.04 12.96
C ALA A 37 35.78 -34.54 13.10
N SER A 38 36.77 -34.21 13.94
CA SER A 38 37.40 -32.91 14.12
C SER A 38 38.38 -32.52 12.99
N ALA A 39 38.79 -33.44 12.11
CA ALA A 39 39.73 -33.17 11.02
C ALA A 39 39.07 -32.62 9.74
N GLN A 40 37.74 -32.66 9.63
CA GLN A 40 37.03 -32.05 8.52
C GLN A 40 36.91 -30.54 8.77
N SER A 41 37.53 -29.73 7.89
CA SER A 41 37.37 -28.27 7.93
C SER A 41 35.89 -27.92 7.87
N GLN A 42 35.45 -27.04 8.77
CA GLN A 42 34.11 -26.47 8.69
C GLN A 42 33.95 -25.74 7.36
N PRO A 43 32.75 -25.79 6.75
CA PRO A 43 32.50 -25.04 5.53
C PRO A 43 32.62 -23.53 5.82
N GLU A 44 33.40 -22.84 4.98
CA GLU A 44 33.49 -21.37 4.98
C GLU A 44 32.58 -20.80 3.88
N PRO A 45 31.95 -19.64 4.10
CA PRO A 45 31.12 -19.00 3.08
C PRO A 45 31.98 -18.61 1.86
N LEU A 46 31.44 -18.81 0.66
CA LEU A 46 32.05 -18.27 -0.55
C LEU A 46 32.03 -16.73 -0.50
N PRO A 47 33.02 -16.06 -1.12
CA PRO A 47 33.01 -14.61 -1.22
C PRO A 47 31.77 -14.11 -1.95
N LEU A 48 31.23 -12.98 -1.51
CA LEU A 48 30.14 -12.29 -2.20
C LEU A 48 30.58 -11.85 -3.61
N PRO A 49 29.66 -11.73 -4.58
CA PRO A 49 29.96 -11.14 -5.88
C PRO A 49 30.47 -9.69 -5.72
N PRO A 50 31.17 -9.14 -6.73
CA PRO A 50 31.54 -7.74 -6.74
C PRO A 50 30.34 -6.83 -6.50
N SER A 51 30.48 -5.84 -5.62
CA SER A 51 29.39 -4.92 -5.31
C SER A 51 28.92 -4.16 -6.55
N VAL A 52 27.61 -3.99 -6.68
CA VAL A 52 27.00 -3.04 -7.63
C VAL A 52 27.59 -1.63 -7.40
N PRO A 53 27.92 -0.86 -8.46
CA PRO A 53 28.44 0.49 -8.31
C PRO A 53 27.58 1.39 -7.43
N ILE A 54 28.21 2.01 -6.42
CA ILE A 54 27.56 2.94 -5.50
C ILE A 54 27.08 4.17 -6.29
N PRO A 55 25.80 4.59 -6.13
CA PRO A 55 25.27 5.73 -6.87
C PRO A 55 25.96 7.04 -6.47
N GLN A 56 26.25 7.88 -7.46
CA GLN A 56 26.83 9.22 -7.29
C GLN A 56 25.93 10.29 -7.91
N ASP A 57 25.91 11.48 -7.31
CA ASP A 57 25.14 12.62 -7.82
C ASP A 57 25.92 13.39 -8.89
N VAL A 58 26.18 12.71 -10.01
CA VAL A 58 26.85 13.27 -11.19
C VAL A 58 26.01 12.97 -12.44
N PRO A 59 25.96 13.86 -13.44
CA PRO A 59 25.23 13.59 -14.68
C PRO A 59 25.69 12.28 -15.35
N TYR A 60 24.73 11.47 -15.80
CA TYR A 60 25.03 10.26 -16.58
C TYR A 60 25.71 10.57 -17.92
N GLY A 61 25.39 11.74 -18.51
CA GLY A 61 26.02 12.25 -19.74
C GLY A 61 25.34 11.84 -21.04
N GLY A 62 24.28 11.01 -21.00
CA GLY A 62 23.45 10.63 -22.14
C GLY A 62 21.96 10.57 -21.81
N THR A 63 21.11 10.55 -22.84
CA THR A 63 19.65 10.35 -22.70
C THR A 63 19.28 8.97 -23.20
N ILE A 64 18.67 8.16 -22.35
CA ILE A 64 18.17 6.83 -22.68
C ILE A 64 16.88 6.99 -23.48
N SER A 65 16.77 6.37 -24.64
CA SER A 65 15.49 6.31 -25.36
C SER A 65 14.77 5.04 -24.94
N LEU A 66 13.51 5.14 -24.50
CA LEU A 66 12.68 4.00 -24.08
C LEU A 66 11.38 3.99 -24.86
N LYS A 67 11.10 2.89 -25.56
CA LYS A 67 9.83 2.65 -26.25
C LYS A 67 9.11 1.48 -25.60
N VAL A 68 7.85 1.68 -25.22
CA VAL A 68 6.96 0.66 -24.66
C VAL A 68 5.82 0.40 -25.65
N ASP A 69 5.65 -0.83 -26.08
CA ASP A 69 4.49 -1.28 -26.85
C ASP A 69 3.47 -1.91 -25.91
N ALA A 70 2.29 -1.29 -25.82
CA ALA A 70 1.19 -1.67 -24.94
C ALA A 70 -0.01 -2.29 -25.69
N THR A 71 0.24 -2.92 -26.84
CA THR A 71 -0.83 -3.37 -27.74
C THR A 71 -1.19 -4.86 -27.66
N ASP A 72 -0.39 -5.74 -27.05
CA ASP A 72 -0.68 -7.19 -26.96
C ASP A 72 -1.64 -7.53 -25.80
N LEU A 73 -2.82 -6.91 -25.82
CA LEU A 73 -3.88 -7.05 -24.81
C LEU A 73 -4.26 -8.51 -24.56
N PRO A 74 -4.48 -9.37 -25.58
CA PRO A 74 -4.95 -10.75 -25.34
C PRO A 74 -3.97 -11.62 -24.57
N ARG A 75 -2.67 -11.31 -24.60
CA ARG A 75 -1.63 -12.07 -23.88
C ARG A 75 -1.08 -11.34 -22.66
N HIS A 76 -1.53 -10.10 -22.40
CA HIS A 76 -1.08 -9.28 -21.27
C HIS A 76 0.44 -9.00 -21.31
N ILE A 77 0.99 -8.70 -22.49
CA ILE A 77 2.42 -8.47 -22.67
C ILE A 77 2.70 -7.01 -23.03
N LEU A 78 3.60 -6.37 -22.28
CA LEU A 78 4.25 -5.12 -22.68
C LEU A 78 5.64 -5.44 -23.26
N SER A 79 6.01 -4.80 -24.37
CA SER A 79 7.32 -4.99 -25.00
C SER A 79 8.15 -3.71 -24.97
N MET A 80 9.40 -3.82 -24.56
CA MET A 80 10.30 -2.69 -24.37
C MET A 80 11.44 -2.72 -25.37
N GLN A 81 11.81 -1.54 -25.86
CA GLN A 81 13.04 -1.28 -26.60
C GLN A 81 13.73 -0.07 -25.99
N GLU A 82 14.95 -0.25 -25.53
CA GLU A 82 15.80 0.82 -25.00
C GLU A 82 17.06 0.99 -25.84
N THR A 83 17.47 2.25 -25.99
CA THR A 83 18.82 2.60 -26.45
C THR A 83 19.52 3.35 -25.34
N ILE A 84 20.58 2.77 -24.82
CA ILE A 84 21.33 3.26 -23.67
C ILE A 84 22.71 3.75 -24.14
N PRO A 85 22.95 5.06 -24.27
CA PRO A 85 24.26 5.60 -24.56
C PRO A 85 25.24 5.24 -23.44
N LEU A 86 26.47 4.85 -23.75
CA LEU A 86 27.46 4.46 -22.76
C LEU A 86 28.35 5.64 -22.33
N PRO A 87 28.72 5.75 -21.03
CA PRO A 87 29.64 6.76 -20.56
C PRO A 87 31.03 6.64 -21.22
N ALA A 88 31.70 7.78 -21.44
CA ALA A 88 32.98 7.84 -22.19
C ALA A 88 34.05 6.87 -21.67
N ASN A 89 34.17 6.71 -20.35
CA ASN A 89 35.12 5.78 -19.75
C ASN A 89 34.83 4.31 -20.12
N VAL A 90 33.56 3.93 -20.27
CA VAL A 90 33.15 2.59 -20.71
C VAL A 90 33.40 2.44 -22.21
N VAL A 91 33.14 3.48 -23.02
CA VAL A 91 33.45 3.48 -24.45
C VAL A 91 34.95 3.27 -24.68
N GLU A 92 35.81 4.00 -23.97
CA GLU A 92 37.27 3.97 -24.14
C GLU A 92 37.92 2.66 -23.69
N LYS A 93 37.44 2.09 -22.58
CA LYS A 93 38.06 0.92 -21.93
C LYS A 93 37.36 -0.39 -22.25
N GLY A 94 36.07 -0.36 -22.56
CA GLY A 94 35.20 -1.53 -22.48
C GLY A 94 35.08 -2.05 -21.03
N GLY A 95 34.55 -3.26 -20.88
CA GLY A 95 34.48 -3.98 -19.61
C GLY A 95 33.07 -4.04 -19.02
N ASN A 96 33.00 -4.23 -17.70
CA ASN A 96 31.73 -4.47 -17.01
C ASN A 96 30.89 -3.18 -16.92
N PHE A 97 29.63 -3.27 -17.31
CA PHE A 97 28.62 -2.23 -17.14
C PHE A 97 27.37 -2.85 -16.51
N THR A 98 26.86 -2.25 -15.44
CA THR A 98 25.71 -2.82 -14.72
C THR A 98 24.44 -2.06 -15.03
N LEU A 99 23.42 -2.79 -15.48
CA LEU A 99 22.03 -2.34 -15.57
C LEU A 99 21.26 -2.82 -14.34
N LEU A 100 20.32 -2.01 -13.87
CA LEU A 100 19.44 -2.27 -12.74
C LEU A 100 17.99 -2.28 -13.20
N TYR A 101 17.22 -3.19 -12.65
CA TYR A 101 15.76 -3.17 -12.66
C TYR A 101 15.26 -2.55 -11.34
N PRO A 102 14.35 -1.56 -11.38
CA PRO A 102 13.81 -0.93 -10.17
C PRO A 102 13.18 -1.95 -9.21
N MET A 103 13.51 -1.87 -7.92
CA MET A 103 12.92 -2.74 -6.89
C MET A 103 12.12 -1.95 -5.85
N TRP A 104 12.56 -0.74 -5.50
CA TRP A 104 11.94 0.12 -4.50
C TRP A 104 11.18 1.25 -5.18
N LEU A 105 9.87 1.11 -5.34
CA LEU A 105 9.02 2.18 -5.85
C LEU A 105 8.60 3.12 -4.69
N PRO A 106 8.85 4.45 -4.77
CA PRO A 106 8.33 5.39 -3.78
C PRO A 106 6.80 5.29 -3.68
N GLY A 107 6.29 5.00 -2.48
CA GLY A 107 4.86 4.75 -2.19
C GLY A 107 4.53 3.27 -1.93
N ASN A 108 5.32 2.34 -2.45
CA ASN A 108 5.20 0.92 -2.08
C ASN A 108 5.95 0.55 -0.81
N HIS A 109 6.94 1.36 -0.41
CA HIS A 109 7.73 1.23 0.83
C HIS A 109 8.40 -0.14 1.01
N SER A 110 8.60 -0.89 -0.07
CA SER A 110 9.08 -2.26 -0.08
C SER A 110 9.77 -2.62 -1.42
N PRO A 111 10.66 -3.64 -1.44
CA PRO A 111 11.37 -4.06 -2.64
C PRO A 111 10.51 -4.93 -3.57
N THR A 112 9.33 -4.45 -3.99
CA THR A 112 8.32 -5.22 -4.73
C THR A 112 8.38 -5.04 -6.25
N GLY A 113 9.52 -4.64 -6.81
CA GLY A 113 9.72 -4.62 -8.26
C GLY A 113 9.45 -6.00 -8.89
N THR A 114 8.72 -6.04 -10.00
CA THR A 114 8.22 -7.27 -10.64
C THR A 114 9.25 -7.94 -11.56
N ILE A 115 10.47 -8.12 -11.05
CA ILE A 115 11.59 -8.74 -11.79
C ILE A 115 11.28 -10.19 -12.21
N ASP A 116 10.37 -10.86 -11.52
CA ASP A 116 9.82 -12.18 -11.85
C ASP A 116 9.01 -12.19 -13.15
N GLN A 117 8.46 -11.04 -13.56
CA GLN A 117 7.69 -10.86 -14.79
C GLN A 117 8.56 -10.47 -15.99
N LEU A 118 9.84 -10.15 -15.77
CA LEU A 118 10.77 -9.78 -16.83
C LEU A 118 11.17 -11.01 -17.67
N GLY A 119 10.88 -10.94 -18.97
CA GLY A 119 11.17 -12.00 -19.94
C GLY A 119 11.95 -11.50 -21.16
N GLY A 120 12.65 -12.42 -21.83
CA GLY A 120 13.19 -12.17 -23.17
C GLY A 120 14.34 -11.15 -23.28
N LEU A 121 15.05 -10.83 -22.18
CA LEU A 121 16.12 -9.84 -22.15
C LEU A 121 17.24 -10.14 -23.16
N LYS A 122 17.36 -9.28 -24.17
CA LYS A 122 18.44 -9.26 -25.16
C LYS A 122 19.15 -7.91 -25.10
N ILE A 123 20.47 -7.96 -25.04
CA ILE A 123 21.34 -6.78 -25.08
C ILE A 123 22.22 -6.92 -26.32
N GLN A 124 22.25 -5.89 -27.15
CA GLN A 124 22.99 -5.85 -28.39
C GLN A 124 23.81 -4.57 -28.51
N ALA A 125 24.83 -4.61 -29.35
CA ALA A 125 25.58 -3.43 -29.79
C ALA A 125 26.02 -3.63 -31.24
N GLY A 126 25.68 -2.68 -32.12
CA GLY A 126 25.99 -2.79 -33.55
C GLY A 126 25.46 -4.08 -34.18
N GLY A 127 24.25 -4.50 -33.80
CA GLY A 127 23.60 -5.74 -34.26
C GLY A 127 24.18 -7.05 -33.71
N LYS A 128 25.18 -7.01 -32.81
CA LYS A 128 25.75 -8.20 -32.18
C LYS A 128 25.24 -8.36 -30.76
N GLN A 129 24.89 -9.60 -30.39
CA GLN A 129 24.51 -9.96 -29.02
C GLN A 129 25.68 -9.72 -28.05
N ILE A 130 25.39 -9.06 -26.94
CA ILE A 130 26.31 -8.87 -25.81
C ILE A 130 25.85 -9.77 -24.66
N SER A 131 26.80 -10.54 -24.11
CA SER A 131 26.53 -11.42 -22.97
C SER A 131 26.33 -10.61 -21.69
N TRP A 132 25.40 -11.08 -20.85
CA TRP A 132 25.16 -10.54 -19.53
C TRP A 132 25.03 -11.67 -18.51
N VAL A 133 25.29 -11.35 -17.24
CA VAL A 133 25.13 -12.26 -16.10
C VAL A 133 24.38 -11.53 -14.99
N ARG A 134 23.46 -12.22 -14.31
CA ARG A 134 22.74 -11.66 -13.16
C ARG A 134 23.65 -11.65 -11.92
N ASP A 135 23.59 -10.59 -11.14
CA ASP A 135 24.20 -10.56 -9.81
C ASP A 135 23.49 -11.57 -8.88
N THR A 136 24.23 -12.39 -8.15
CA THR A 136 23.66 -13.47 -7.32
C THR A 136 23.16 -13.01 -5.95
N VAL A 137 23.42 -11.75 -5.59
CA VAL A 137 22.96 -11.12 -4.35
C VAL A 137 21.98 -9.99 -4.67
N SER A 138 22.39 -9.05 -5.52
CA SER A 138 21.55 -7.97 -6.01
C SER A 138 20.80 -8.43 -7.26
N VAL A 139 19.89 -9.39 -7.14
CA VAL A 139 19.31 -10.14 -8.28
C VAL A 139 18.66 -9.28 -9.37
N SER A 140 18.29 -8.05 -9.08
CA SER A 140 17.80 -7.06 -10.05
C SER A 140 18.91 -6.36 -10.85
N ALA A 141 20.18 -6.74 -10.66
CA ALA A 141 21.35 -6.21 -11.37
C ALA A 141 21.84 -7.18 -12.45
N PHE A 142 22.17 -6.63 -13.61
CA PHE A 142 22.67 -7.33 -14.77
C PHE A 142 24.04 -6.79 -15.16
N HIS A 143 25.07 -7.63 -15.06
CA HIS A 143 26.44 -7.33 -15.45
C HIS A 143 26.63 -7.60 -16.95
N VAL A 144 26.86 -6.54 -17.72
CA VAL A 144 27.02 -6.56 -19.18
C VAL A 144 28.49 -6.42 -19.54
N GLN A 145 29.03 -7.32 -20.36
CA GLN A 145 30.41 -7.26 -20.81
C GLN A 145 30.54 -6.46 -22.10
N VAL A 146 30.81 -5.16 -21.97
CA VAL A 146 30.80 -4.21 -23.08
C VAL A 146 32.13 -4.24 -23.86
N PRO A 147 32.10 -4.48 -25.18
CA PRO A 147 33.30 -4.37 -26.01
C PRO A 147 33.83 -2.94 -26.08
N LYS A 148 35.15 -2.78 -26.10
CA LYS A 148 35.80 -1.47 -26.31
C LYS A 148 35.29 -0.80 -27.60
N GLY A 149 35.07 0.51 -27.53
CA GLY A 149 34.57 1.33 -28.65
C GLY A 149 33.05 1.21 -28.87
N THR A 150 32.33 0.53 -27.99
CA THR A 150 30.87 0.47 -28.05
C THR A 150 30.29 1.75 -27.46
N HIS A 151 29.50 2.49 -28.25
CA HIS A 151 28.96 3.79 -27.85
C HIS A 151 27.57 3.72 -27.22
N GLN A 152 26.81 2.65 -27.49
CA GLN A 152 25.46 2.46 -26.96
C GLN A 152 25.12 0.98 -26.90
N LEU A 153 24.15 0.64 -26.04
CA LEU A 153 23.49 -0.66 -25.99
C LEU A 153 22.07 -0.54 -26.55
N GLU A 154 21.66 -1.54 -27.31
CA GLU A 154 20.28 -1.77 -27.76
C GLU A 154 19.71 -2.89 -26.89
N VAL A 155 18.74 -2.59 -26.05
CA VAL A 155 18.17 -3.52 -25.08
C VAL A 155 16.70 -3.77 -25.44
N SER A 156 16.29 -5.03 -25.48
CA SER A 156 14.88 -5.41 -25.70
C SER A 156 14.47 -6.51 -24.75
N TYR A 157 13.24 -6.42 -24.26
CA TYR A 157 12.69 -7.34 -23.26
C TYR A 157 11.16 -7.19 -23.21
N GLN A 158 10.52 -8.06 -22.46
CA GLN A 158 9.08 -8.07 -22.25
C GLN A 158 8.76 -8.07 -20.76
N LEU A 159 7.59 -7.52 -20.42
CA LEU A 159 6.96 -7.67 -19.13
C LEU A 159 5.75 -8.58 -19.35
N LEU A 160 5.81 -9.75 -18.73
CA LEU A 160 4.77 -10.77 -18.77
C LEU A 160 3.80 -10.47 -17.63
N THR A 161 2.93 -9.49 -17.83
CA THR A 161 2.06 -9.01 -16.75
C THR A 161 1.05 -10.08 -16.33
N PRO A 162 0.55 -10.07 -15.08
CA PRO A 162 -0.40 -11.07 -14.61
C PRO A 162 -1.64 -11.19 -15.50
N VAL A 163 -1.97 -12.42 -15.93
CA VAL A 163 -3.19 -12.70 -16.70
C VAL A 163 -4.38 -12.97 -15.79
N SER A 164 -4.13 -13.19 -14.50
CA SER A 164 -5.17 -13.32 -13.48
C SER A 164 -4.71 -12.79 -12.11
N PRO A 165 -5.65 -12.44 -11.21
CA PRO A 165 -5.31 -12.01 -9.85
C PRO A 165 -4.53 -13.02 -9.01
N LYS A 166 -4.45 -14.28 -9.43
CA LYS A 166 -3.68 -15.34 -8.72
C LYS A 166 -2.17 -15.19 -8.90
N GLU A 167 -1.74 -14.49 -9.95
CA GLU A 167 -0.33 -14.31 -10.31
C GLU A 167 0.20 -12.94 -9.88
N GLY A 168 -0.69 -12.02 -9.54
CA GLY A 168 -0.35 -10.66 -9.15
C GLY A 168 -1.42 -9.67 -9.58
N ARG A 169 -1.11 -8.38 -9.45
CA ARG A 169 -2.01 -7.29 -9.88
C ARG A 169 -2.15 -7.31 -11.40
N VAL A 170 -3.39 -7.45 -11.90
CA VAL A 170 -3.70 -7.34 -13.33
C VAL A 170 -3.59 -5.87 -13.75
N VAL A 171 -2.63 -5.54 -14.62
CA VAL A 171 -2.40 -4.17 -15.12
C VAL A 171 -2.86 -3.97 -16.56
N MET A 172 -3.49 -4.98 -17.14
CA MET A 172 -3.90 -5.00 -18.55
C MET A 172 -5.22 -5.76 -18.68
N THR A 173 -6.16 -5.19 -19.43
CA THR A 173 -7.45 -5.80 -19.79
C THR A 173 -7.74 -5.60 -21.27
N ASP A 174 -8.90 -6.06 -21.74
CA ASP A 174 -9.36 -5.83 -23.11
C ASP A 174 -9.69 -4.36 -23.42
N VAL A 175 -9.82 -3.50 -22.40
CA VAL A 175 -10.26 -2.10 -22.54
C VAL A 175 -9.44 -1.08 -21.75
N MET A 176 -8.50 -1.52 -20.90
CA MET A 176 -7.62 -0.65 -20.12
C MET A 176 -6.21 -1.22 -19.97
N VAL A 177 -5.22 -0.34 -19.89
CA VAL A 177 -3.82 -0.66 -19.59
C VAL A 177 -3.25 0.35 -18.62
N ASN A 178 -2.52 -0.15 -17.64
CA ASN A 178 -1.68 0.61 -16.75
C ASN A 178 -0.20 0.32 -17.07
N VAL A 179 0.50 1.33 -17.61
CA VAL A 179 1.95 1.27 -17.80
C VAL A 179 2.63 1.89 -16.57
N GLN A 180 3.31 1.04 -15.82
CA GLN A 180 4.11 1.42 -14.65
C GLN A 180 5.58 1.42 -15.05
N TRP A 181 6.19 2.60 -15.11
CA TRP A 181 7.57 2.77 -15.63
C TRP A 181 8.59 1.92 -14.88
N SER A 182 8.39 1.72 -13.57
CA SER A 182 9.19 0.85 -12.72
C SER A 182 9.30 -0.58 -13.19
N ALA A 183 8.29 -1.05 -13.93
CA ALA A 183 8.23 -2.41 -14.42
C ALA A 183 8.75 -2.54 -15.87
N VAL A 184 8.91 -1.42 -16.58
CA VAL A 184 9.22 -1.36 -18.02
C VAL A 184 10.45 -0.52 -18.34
N SER A 185 11.36 -0.37 -17.37
CA SER A 185 12.61 0.37 -17.51
C SER A 185 13.80 -0.39 -16.94
N LEU A 186 14.96 -0.30 -17.61
CA LEU A 186 16.27 -0.63 -17.07
C LEU A 186 17.12 0.64 -17.01
N TYR A 187 17.99 0.74 -16.01
CA TYR A 187 18.81 1.94 -15.82
C TYR A 187 20.24 1.63 -15.36
N PRO A 188 21.23 2.48 -15.67
CA PRO A 188 22.62 2.25 -15.28
C PRO A 188 22.84 2.39 -13.77
N ALA A 189 23.59 1.45 -13.19
CA ALA A 189 24.11 1.58 -11.83
C ALA A 189 25.17 2.69 -11.73
N GLY A 190 25.42 3.17 -10.51
CA GLY A 190 26.48 4.16 -10.23
C GLY A 190 26.04 5.62 -10.31
N TYR A 191 24.78 5.90 -10.61
CA TYR A 191 24.24 7.26 -10.71
C TYR A 191 23.01 7.43 -9.82
N PHE A 192 22.83 8.64 -9.30
CA PHE A 192 21.56 9.05 -8.74
C PHE A 192 20.52 9.10 -9.86
N THR A 193 19.31 8.61 -9.62
CA THR A 193 18.28 8.48 -10.67
C THR A 193 17.78 9.84 -11.18
N ARG A 194 17.92 10.92 -10.39
CA ARG A 194 17.71 12.29 -10.88
C ARG A 194 18.71 12.74 -11.96
N GLN A 195 19.87 12.08 -12.07
CA GLN A 195 20.95 12.41 -13.01
C GLN A 195 20.92 11.58 -14.30
N ILE A 196 19.93 10.69 -14.45
CA ILE A 196 19.73 9.86 -15.63
C ILE A 196 18.53 10.42 -16.39
N GLN A 197 18.69 10.73 -17.68
CA GLN A 197 17.62 11.28 -18.51
C GLN A 197 17.02 10.19 -19.40
N PHE A 198 15.72 10.20 -19.56
CA PHE A 198 14.96 9.33 -20.46
C PHE A 198 14.17 10.14 -21.47
N LYS A 199 14.06 9.65 -22.70
CA LYS A 199 13.09 10.09 -23.72
C LYS A 199 12.09 8.95 -23.96
N PRO A 200 10.93 8.96 -23.29
CA PRO A 200 9.97 7.86 -23.36
C PRO A 200 9.03 7.96 -24.57
N GLN A 201 8.61 6.82 -25.08
CA GLN A 201 7.61 6.66 -26.12
C GLN A 201 6.69 5.49 -25.77
N VAL A 202 5.38 5.63 -26.01
CA VAL A 202 4.41 4.54 -25.83
C VAL A 202 3.59 4.34 -27.11
N VAL A 203 3.40 3.09 -27.50
CA VAL A 203 2.46 2.69 -28.56
C VAL A 203 1.19 2.18 -27.88
N PHE A 204 0.08 2.88 -28.05
CA PHE A 204 -1.21 2.51 -27.49
C PHE A 204 -2.05 1.67 -28.46
N PRO A 205 -3.05 0.92 -27.97
CA PRO A 205 -4.08 0.37 -28.84
C PRO A 205 -4.80 1.45 -29.65
N ALA A 206 -5.23 1.10 -30.86
CA ALA A 206 -5.87 2.06 -31.76
C ALA A 206 -7.16 2.65 -31.16
N GLY A 207 -7.30 3.97 -31.24
CA GLY A 207 -8.49 4.69 -30.76
C GLY A 207 -8.61 4.85 -29.25
N TRP A 208 -7.58 4.49 -28.48
CA TRP A 208 -7.57 4.68 -27.02
C TRP A 208 -7.06 6.07 -26.65
N SER A 209 -7.48 6.54 -25.47
CA SER A 209 -6.99 7.78 -24.84
C SER A 209 -6.24 7.45 -23.55
N TYR A 210 -5.44 8.38 -23.06
CA TYR A 210 -4.58 8.17 -21.88
C TYR A 210 -4.54 9.39 -20.96
N GLY A 211 -4.24 9.14 -19.69
CA GLY A 211 -3.88 10.14 -18.69
C GLY A 211 -2.49 9.86 -18.12
N THR A 212 -1.71 10.92 -17.88
CA THR A 212 -0.37 10.88 -17.27
C THR A 212 0.12 12.29 -16.92
N ALA A 213 1.01 12.40 -15.93
CA ALA A 213 1.74 13.62 -15.64
C ALA A 213 2.82 13.96 -16.69
N LEU A 214 3.25 13.00 -17.52
CA LEU A 214 4.17 13.27 -18.61
C LEU A 214 3.54 14.21 -19.65
N ARG A 215 4.40 14.96 -20.35
CA ARG A 215 3.98 15.91 -21.38
C ARG A 215 4.51 15.49 -22.74
N ALA A 216 3.61 15.42 -23.72
CA ALA A 216 3.92 15.01 -25.08
C ALA A 216 4.96 15.95 -25.73
N ASP A 217 5.84 15.37 -26.54
CA ASP A 217 6.82 16.05 -27.39
C ASP A 217 6.25 16.17 -28.81
N GLY A 218 5.27 17.06 -28.97
CA GLY A 218 4.57 17.28 -30.25
C GLY A 218 3.30 16.43 -30.43
N ALA A 219 2.83 16.35 -31.67
CA ALA A 219 1.62 15.60 -32.01
C ALA A 219 1.88 14.08 -32.04
N GLN A 220 0.86 13.30 -31.70
CA GLN A 220 0.89 11.85 -31.80
C GLN A 220 1.11 11.40 -33.25
N SER A 221 1.93 10.36 -33.44
CA SER A 221 2.19 9.75 -34.75
C SER A 221 1.55 8.37 -34.81
N GLY A 222 0.45 8.22 -35.56
CA GLY A 222 -0.37 7.00 -35.53
C GLY A 222 -0.91 6.77 -34.11
N ASN A 223 -0.61 5.61 -33.52
CA ASN A 223 -0.93 5.30 -32.11
C ASN A 223 0.26 5.53 -31.15
N THR A 224 1.33 6.15 -31.64
CA THR A 224 2.57 6.33 -30.89
C THR A 224 2.67 7.74 -30.33
N VAL A 225 2.83 7.85 -29.02
CA VAL A 225 3.05 9.12 -28.31
C VAL A 225 4.50 9.16 -27.86
N THR A 226 5.21 10.22 -28.23
CA THR A 226 6.54 10.53 -27.71
C THR A 226 6.40 11.59 -26.62
N PHE A 227 7.07 11.42 -25.49
CA PHE A 227 7.08 12.37 -24.39
C PHE A 227 8.38 13.18 -24.37
N LYS A 228 8.33 14.35 -23.73
CA LYS A 228 9.51 15.18 -23.52
C LYS A 228 10.57 14.42 -22.70
N PRO A 229 11.87 14.68 -22.91
CA PRO A 229 12.89 14.12 -22.05
C PRO A 229 12.69 14.53 -20.59
N VAL A 230 12.84 13.57 -19.67
CA VAL A 230 12.68 13.76 -18.23
C VAL A 230 13.76 12.99 -17.46
N SER A 231 14.03 13.39 -16.22
CA SER A 231 14.86 12.56 -15.34
C SER A 231 14.18 11.23 -15.04
N PHE A 232 14.94 10.20 -14.71
CA PHE A 232 14.38 8.89 -14.39
C PHE A 232 13.48 8.93 -13.15
N ASN A 233 13.78 9.81 -12.18
CA ASN A 233 12.88 10.10 -11.07
C ASN A 233 11.49 10.55 -11.52
N VAL A 234 11.43 11.47 -12.49
CA VAL A 234 10.15 11.99 -13.00
C VAL A 234 9.44 10.94 -13.82
N LEU A 235 10.17 10.13 -14.60
CA LEU A 235 9.59 9.05 -15.39
C LEU A 235 8.89 8.03 -14.49
N GLU A 236 9.62 7.48 -13.52
CA GLU A 236 9.14 6.50 -12.55
C GLU A 236 7.94 7.00 -11.74
N ASP A 237 7.86 8.32 -11.58
CA ASP A 237 6.80 8.99 -10.85
C ASP A 237 5.69 9.56 -11.74
N SER A 238 5.57 9.12 -12.99
CA SER A 238 4.55 9.60 -13.93
C SER A 238 3.92 8.44 -14.73
N PRO A 239 3.23 7.49 -14.07
CA PRO A 239 2.63 6.34 -14.74
C PRO A 239 1.58 6.77 -15.77
N ILE A 240 1.17 5.80 -16.59
CA ILE A 240 0.12 6.00 -17.59
C ILE A 240 -1.03 5.03 -17.31
N PHE A 241 -2.23 5.59 -17.25
CA PHE A 241 -3.47 4.84 -17.45
C PHE A 241 -4.01 5.16 -18.85
N SER A 242 -4.33 4.13 -19.61
CA SER A 242 -4.89 4.23 -20.95
C SER A 242 -6.14 3.37 -21.07
N GLY A 243 -7.14 3.83 -21.79
CA GLY A 243 -8.40 3.11 -21.91
C GLY A 243 -9.18 3.41 -23.18
N LYS A 244 -9.98 2.43 -23.60
CA LYS A 244 -10.94 2.55 -24.70
C LYS A 244 -12.07 3.52 -24.35
N TYR A 245 -12.57 3.45 -23.11
CA TYR A 245 -13.56 4.37 -22.58
C TYR A 245 -12.83 5.34 -21.66
N PHE A 246 -12.80 6.61 -22.05
CA PHE A 246 -12.04 7.63 -21.36
C PHE A 246 -12.83 8.95 -21.32
N ARG A 247 -12.77 9.63 -20.18
CA ARG A 247 -13.29 11.00 -20.03
C ARG A 247 -12.35 11.81 -19.16
N LYS A 248 -12.08 13.05 -19.60
CA LYS A 248 -11.28 14.02 -18.87
C LYS A 248 -12.17 15.11 -18.31
N PHE A 249 -12.00 15.43 -17.03
CA PHE A 249 -12.66 16.53 -16.36
C PHE A 249 -11.61 17.53 -15.89
N ASP A 250 -11.82 18.80 -16.22
CA ASP A 250 -11.02 19.89 -15.67
C ASP A 250 -11.45 20.13 -14.21
N LEU A 251 -10.48 20.17 -13.30
CA LEU A 251 -10.65 20.49 -11.89
C LEU A 251 -9.85 21.74 -11.48
N THR A 252 -9.32 22.48 -12.45
CA THR A 252 -8.50 23.68 -12.21
C THR A 252 -9.25 24.74 -11.40
N GLN A 253 -8.53 25.35 -10.47
CA GLN A 253 -9.04 26.39 -9.57
C GLN A 253 -8.72 27.80 -10.10
N ASP A 254 -9.03 28.82 -9.31
CA ASP A 254 -8.78 30.21 -9.68
C ASP A 254 -7.30 30.60 -9.76
N ASP A 255 -6.42 29.83 -9.09
CA ASP A 255 -4.95 29.94 -9.19
C ASP A 255 -4.39 29.54 -10.58
N LYS A 256 -5.22 28.96 -11.44
CA LYS A 256 -4.89 28.50 -12.80
C LYS A 256 -3.79 27.44 -12.87
N VAL A 257 -3.48 26.77 -11.76
CA VAL A 257 -2.62 25.58 -11.77
C VAL A 257 -3.44 24.40 -12.30
N PRO A 258 -3.09 23.79 -13.45
CA PRO A 258 -3.94 22.79 -14.07
C PRO A 258 -4.11 21.55 -13.18
N VAL A 259 -5.35 21.19 -12.86
CA VAL A 259 -5.67 19.92 -12.19
C VAL A 259 -6.72 19.20 -13.01
N THR A 260 -6.51 17.92 -13.30
CA THR A 260 -7.42 17.17 -14.15
C THR A 260 -7.72 15.78 -13.60
N LEU A 261 -8.98 15.37 -13.73
CA LEU A 261 -9.44 14.02 -13.45
C LEU A 261 -9.58 13.25 -14.75
N ASN A 262 -8.67 12.30 -14.96
CA ASN A 262 -8.63 11.41 -16.11
C ASN A 262 -9.25 10.07 -15.71
N VAL A 263 -10.46 9.79 -16.23
CA VAL A 263 -11.22 8.59 -15.87
C VAL A 263 -11.24 7.62 -17.03
N MET A 264 -10.88 6.37 -16.76
CA MET A 264 -11.06 5.23 -17.66
C MET A 264 -12.06 4.28 -17.01
N ALA A 265 -12.79 3.51 -17.81
CA ALA A 265 -13.74 2.55 -17.27
C ALA A 265 -13.82 1.26 -18.08
N ASP A 266 -14.32 0.19 -17.43
CA ASP A 266 -14.63 -1.07 -18.11
C ASP A 266 -15.75 -0.90 -19.15
N ARG A 267 -16.66 0.05 -18.92
CA ARG A 267 -17.81 0.32 -19.78
C ARG A 267 -18.09 1.83 -19.90
N PRO A 268 -18.66 2.29 -21.03
CA PRO A 268 -18.88 3.73 -21.24
C PRO A 268 -19.88 4.35 -20.25
N GLU A 269 -20.88 3.60 -19.78
CA GLU A 269 -21.86 4.10 -18.80
C GLU A 269 -21.25 4.45 -17.44
N ASP A 270 -20.14 3.81 -17.06
CA ASP A 270 -19.45 4.07 -15.80
C ASP A 270 -18.78 5.48 -15.79
N LEU A 271 -18.66 6.15 -16.95
CA LEU A 271 -18.14 7.52 -17.10
C LEU A 271 -19.20 8.63 -16.94
N ALA A 272 -20.44 8.26 -16.64
CA ALA A 272 -21.58 9.17 -16.56
C ALA A 272 -21.61 9.97 -15.25
N ALA A 273 -20.60 10.83 -15.05
CA ALA A 273 -20.56 11.79 -13.95
C ALA A 273 -21.54 12.96 -14.18
N THR A 274 -22.27 13.36 -13.13
CA THR A 274 -23.08 14.59 -13.12
C THR A 274 -22.22 15.82 -12.77
N ASP A 275 -22.74 17.01 -13.03
CA ASP A 275 -22.03 18.25 -12.72
C ASP A 275 -21.80 18.43 -11.21
N GLU A 276 -22.76 18.03 -10.36
CA GLU A 276 -22.62 18.05 -8.90
C GLU A 276 -21.50 17.12 -8.42
N GLN A 277 -21.39 15.94 -9.02
CA GLN A 277 -20.33 14.99 -8.68
C GLN A 277 -18.96 15.56 -9.07
N ILE A 278 -18.83 16.14 -10.26
CA ILE A 278 -17.57 16.80 -10.67
C ILE A 278 -17.28 18.03 -9.82
N LYS A 279 -18.31 18.76 -9.36
CA LYS A 279 -18.14 19.87 -8.41
C LYS A 279 -17.52 19.40 -7.09
N ALA A 280 -17.94 18.26 -6.54
CA ALA A 280 -17.30 17.70 -5.33
C ALA A 280 -15.80 17.39 -5.54
N HIS A 281 -15.41 16.93 -6.72
CA HIS A 281 -13.99 16.71 -7.05
C HIS A 281 -13.21 18.03 -7.22
N ARG A 282 -13.85 19.09 -7.75
CA ARG A 282 -13.27 20.45 -7.76
C ARG A 282 -13.10 20.97 -6.35
N GLU A 283 -14.06 20.72 -5.47
CA GLU A 283 -14.01 21.15 -4.08
C GLU A 283 -12.89 20.44 -3.31
N LEU A 284 -12.59 19.17 -3.62
CA LEU A 284 -11.41 18.49 -3.07
C LEU A 284 -10.12 19.28 -3.33
N VAL A 285 -9.91 19.70 -4.58
CA VAL A 285 -8.73 20.50 -4.96
C VAL A 285 -8.74 21.84 -4.22
N HIS A 286 -9.90 22.51 -4.17
CA HIS A 286 -10.05 23.78 -3.48
C HIS A 286 -9.69 23.68 -1.98
N GLN A 287 -10.28 22.71 -1.28
CA GLN A 287 -10.10 22.50 0.15
C GLN A 287 -8.67 22.08 0.51
N ALA A 288 -8.02 21.26 -0.33
CA ALA A 288 -6.62 20.92 -0.16
C ALA A 288 -5.71 22.15 -0.34
N ASN A 289 -5.93 22.96 -1.38
CA ASN A 289 -5.17 24.20 -1.60
C ASN A 289 -5.32 25.17 -0.42
N LEU A 290 -6.53 25.31 0.15
CA LEU A 290 -6.76 26.10 1.35
C LEU A 290 -6.08 25.51 2.60
N LEU A 291 -6.12 24.20 2.77
CA LEU A 291 -5.53 23.50 3.92
C LEU A 291 -4.00 23.64 3.94
N PHE A 292 -3.34 23.38 2.82
CA PHE A 292 -1.88 23.36 2.74
C PHE A 292 -1.29 24.73 2.40
N GLY A 293 -2.07 25.64 1.81
CA GLY A 293 -1.62 27.00 1.46
C GLY A 293 -0.52 27.04 0.40
N SER A 294 -0.32 25.94 -0.34
CA SER A 294 0.69 25.78 -1.40
C SER A 294 0.29 24.64 -2.33
N HIS A 295 1.02 24.45 -3.42
CA HIS A 295 1.04 23.28 -4.28
C HIS A 295 2.50 22.94 -4.64
N HIS A 296 2.83 21.66 -4.77
CA HIS A 296 4.18 21.18 -5.12
C HIS A 296 4.21 20.51 -6.50
N TYR A 297 3.42 21.06 -7.41
CA TYR A 297 3.26 20.58 -8.77
C TYR A 297 3.00 21.74 -9.72
N ASP A 298 3.41 21.59 -10.98
CA ASP A 298 3.06 22.52 -12.06
C ASP A 298 1.67 22.20 -12.65
N HIS A 299 1.27 20.94 -12.54
CA HIS A 299 -0.03 20.40 -12.89
C HIS A 299 -0.29 19.13 -12.07
N TYR A 300 -1.54 18.73 -11.91
CA TYR A 300 -1.86 17.46 -11.28
C TYR A 300 -2.85 16.62 -12.10
N ASP A 301 -2.53 15.34 -12.31
CA ASP A 301 -3.33 14.41 -13.10
C ASP A 301 -3.82 13.23 -12.23
N PHE A 302 -5.07 13.27 -11.77
CA PHE A 302 -5.71 12.08 -11.18
C PHE A 302 -5.96 11.05 -12.27
N LEU A 303 -5.48 9.82 -12.08
CA LEU A 303 -5.71 8.68 -12.98
C LEU A 303 -6.67 7.71 -12.29
N LEU A 304 -7.95 7.69 -12.68
CA LEU A 304 -8.99 6.89 -12.01
C LEU A 304 -9.56 5.81 -12.94
N ALA A 305 -9.24 4.55 -12.66
CA ALA A 305 -9.83 3.40 -13.34
C ALA A 305 -11.08 2.90 -12.61
N LEU A 306 -12.24 2.92 -13.26
CA LEU A 306 -13.50 2.37 -12.75
C LEU A 306 -13.70 0.96 -13.30
N THR A 307 -13.40 -0.05 -12.49
CA THR A 307 -13.15 -1.41 -13.02
C THR A 307 -13.39 -2.52 -11.99
N ASP A 308 -13.85 -3.67 -12.49
CA ASP A 308 -13.87 -4.94 -11.75
C ASP A 308 -12.83 -5.94 -12.33
N LYS A 309 -12.10 -5.54 -13.37
CA LYS A 309 -11.18 -6.40 -14.15
C LYS A 309 -9.71 -6.08 -13.89
N LEU A 310 -9.35 -4.78 -13.84
CA LEU A 310 -8.00 -4.35 -13.48
C LEU A 310 -7.79 -4.57 -11.98
N GLY A 311 -6.57 -4.88 -11.58
CA GLY A 311 -6.22 -4.98 -10.17
C GLY A 311 -6.25 -3.62 -9.46
N GLY A 312 -6.78 -3.60 -8.24
CA GLY A 312 -6.90 -2.38 -7.45
C GLY A 312 -5.56 -1.69 -7.18
N ILE A 313 -5.60 -0.36 -7.05
CA ILE A 313 -4.45 0.49 -6.72
C ILE A 313 -4.92 1.81 -6.09
N GLY A 314 -4.14 2.28 -5.12
CA GLY A 314 -4.04 3.65 -4.66
C GLY A 314 -2.56 3.90 -4.52
N LEU A 315 -1.99 4.72 -5.39
CA LEU A 315 -0.57 5.03 -5.37
C LEU A 315 -0.35 6.48 -5.76
N GLU A 316 0.39 7.16 -4.90
CA GLU A 316 0.67 8.56 -5.02
C GLU A 316 1.88 8.82 -5.93
N HIS A 317 1.78 9.91 -6.70
CA HIS A 317 2.87 10.46 -7.46
C HIS A 317 2.97 11.97 -7.23
N HIS A 318 4.10 12.58 -7.54
CA HIS A 318 4.34 13.98 -7.21
C HIS A 318 3.33 14.91 -7.92
N GLN A 319 3.01 14.57 -9.17
CA GLN A 319 2.13 15.34 -10.06
C GLN A 319 0.95 14.51 -10.61
N SER A 320 0.69 13.33 -10.04
CA SER A 320 -0.41 12.46 -10.42
C SER A 320 -0.75 11.47 -9.32
N SER A 321 -1.76 10.64 -9.52
CA SER A 321 -2.02 9.47 -8.67
C SER A 321 -2.67 8.36 -9.49
N GLU A 322 -2.30 7.11 -9.22
CA GLU A 322 -2.94 5.91 -9.77
C GLU A 322 -4.04 5.46 -8.82
N ASN A 323 -5.28 5.40 -9.31
CA ASN A 323 -6.44 5.11 -8.47
C ASN A 323 -7.34 4.09 -9.17
N SER A 324 -7.87 3.14 -8.40
CA SER A 324 -8.98 2.28 -8.83
C SER A 324 -10.22 2.57 -7.99
N GLY A 325 -11.36 2.74 -8.66
CA GLY A 325 -12.66 2.84 -8.02
C GLY A 325 -13.61 1.74 -8.49
N PRO A 326 -14.68 1.45 -7.74
CA PRO A 326 -15.66 0.47 -8.14
C PRO A 326 -16.41 0.91 -9.41
N ARG A 327 -16.87 -0.06 -10.20
CA ARG A 327 -17.94 0.19 -11.16
C ARG A 327 -19.16 0.71 -10.39
N GLY A 328 -19.76 1.80 -10.84
CA GLY A 328 -20.76 2.52 -10.04
C GLY A 328 -20.26 3.77 -9.30
N TYR A 329 -18.98 4.14 -9.38
CA TYR A 329 -18.45 5.34 -8.71
C TYR A 329 -19.28 6.60 -8.97
N PHE A 330 -19.70 6.83 -10.23
CA PHE A 330 -20.60 7.94 -10.59
C PHE A 330 -22.08 7.54 -10.65
N THR A 331 -22.38 6.33 -11.13
CA THR A 331 -23.78 5.90 -11.40
C THR A 331 -24.53 5.35 -10.19
N HIS A 332 -23.81 5.03 -9.10
CA HIS A 332 -24.34 4.54 -7.83
C HIS A 332 -23.74 5.34 -6.67
N TRP A 333 -23.88 6.66 -6.75
CA TRP A 333 -23.19 7.61 -5.88
C TRP A 333 -23.44 7.33 -4.38
N ASP A 334 -24.70 7.12 -4.01
CA ASP A 334 -25.18 6.84 -2.67
C ASP A 334 -24.74 5.48 -2.10
N LYS A 335 -24.24 4.57 -2.93
CA LYS A 335 -23.90 3.19 -2.52
C LYS A 335 -22.40 2.91 -2.47
N THR A 336 -21.60 3.72 -3.14
CA THR A 336 -20.16 3.48 -3.34
C THR A 336 -19.27 4.51 -2.63
N PHE A 337 -19.84 5.35 -1.76
CA PHE A 337 -19.13 6.44 -1.09
C PHE A 337 -18.00 5.97 -0.16
N ALA A 338 -18.06 4.74 0.37
CA ALA A 338 -17.03 4.21 1.27
C ALA A 338 -15.63 4.05 0.63
N ALA A 339 -15.50 4.27 -0.68
CA ALA A 339 -14.22 4.28 -1.41
C ALA A 339 -13.78 5.69 -1.89
N ARG A 340 -14.51 6.76 -1.50
CA ARG A 340 -14.26 8.11 -2.04
C ARG A 340 -13.25 8.95 -1.25
N ASP A 341 -12.71 8.44 -0.15
CA ASP A 341 -11.56 9.06 0.51
C ASP A 341 -10.27 8.88 -0.28
N LEU A 342 -10.19 7.85 -1.13
CA LEU A 342 -8.98 7.49 -1.87
C LEU A 342 -8.37 8.68 -2.63
N LEU A 343 -9.15 9.40 -3.43
CA LEU A 343 -8.60 10.53 -4.21
C LEU A 343 -8.07 11.64 -3.28
N ALA A 344 -8.70 11.86 -2.13
CA ALA A 344 -8.27 12.85 -1.16
C ALA A 344 -6.97 12.41 -0.44
N HIS A 345 -6.86 11.12 -0.13
CA HIS A 345 -5.64 10.49 0.38
C HIS A 345 -4.49 10.65 -0.62
N GLU A 346 -4.68 10.20 -1.86
CA GLU A 346 -3.62 10.26 -2.87
C GLU A 346 -3.22 11.69 -3.24
N PHE A 347 -4.17 12.65 -3.24
CA PHE A 347 -3.83 14.05 -3.50
C PHE A 347 -3.00 14.68 -2.38
N THR A 348 -3.34 14.37 -1.12
CA THR A 348 -2.60 14.85 0.05
C THR A 348 -1.12 14.47 -0.03
N HIS A 349 -0.81 13.32 -0.63
CA HIS A 349 0.57 12.87 -0.76
C HIS A 349 1.48 13.77 -1.59
N SER A 350 0.93 14.62 -2.46
CA SER A 350 1.74 15.63 -3.15
C SER A 350 2.49 16.51 -2.14
N TRP A 351 1.85 16.83 -1.00
CA TRP A 351 2.44 17.53 0.13
C TRP A 351 3.15 16.59 1.11
N ASN A 352 2.44 15.57 1.61
CA ASN A 352 2.93 14.65 2.63
C ASN A 352 3.38 13.32 2.01
N GLY A 353 4.67 13.21 1.74
CA GLY A 353 5.31 12.00 1.24
C GLY A 353 6.09 12.22 -0.04
N LYS A 354 5.52 12.94 -1.02
CA LYS A 354 6.20 13.26 -2.29
C LYS A 354 7.06 14.50 -2.18
N TYR A 355 6.53 15.61 -1.68
CA TYR A 355 7.32 16.79 -1.34
C TYR A 355 7.98 16.66 0.04
N ARG A 356 7.22 16.68 1.15
CA ARG A 356 7.78 16.45 2.50
C ARG A 356 7.89 14.96 2.77
N ARG A 357 9.10 14.43 2.89
CA ARG A 357 9.33 12.99 3.02
C ARG A 357 10.17 12.66 4.28
N PRO A 358 9.86 11.59 5.03
CA PRO A 358 10.78 11.06 6.03
C PRO A 358 12.18 10.84 5.44
N ALA A 359 13.21 11.30 6.14
CA ALA A 359 14.58 11.31 5.62
C ALA A 359 15.11 9.91 5.26
N ASP A 360 14.62 8.88 5.94
CA ASP A 360 15.03 7.50 5.76
C ASP A 360 14.23 6.74 4.68
N LEU A 361 13.16 7.34 4.14
CA LEU A 361 12.45 6.90 2.93
C LEU A 361 13.01 7.52 1.65
N TRP A 362 13.83 8.58 1.75
CA TRP A 362 14.51 9.14 0.59
C TRP A 362 15.70 8.27 0.19
N ALA A 363 15.83 8.00 -1.11
CA ALA A 363 16.85 7.13 -1.67
C ALA A 363 17.48 7.75 -2.93
N ALA A 364 18.74 7.44 -3.17
CA ALA A 364 19.50 7.90 -4.33
C ALA A 364 19.06 7.26 -5.65
N ASN A 365 18.58 6.01 -5.58
CA ASN A 365 18.05 5.24 -6.71
C ASN A 365 17.00 4.22 -6.22
N PHE A 366 16.37 3.51 -7.17
CA PHE A 366 15.30 2.54 -6.90
C PHE A 366 15.81 1.13 -6.51
N ASN A 367 17.10 0.99 -6.21
CA ASN A 367 17.70 -0.24 -5.68
C ASN A 367 18.42 -0.01 -4.35
N THR A 368 18.27 1.20 -3.77
CA THR A 368 18.74 1.52 -2.43
C THR A 368 17.59 1.25 -1.44
N PRO A 369 17.80 0.44 -0.39
CA PRO A 369 16.77 0.16 0.60
C PRO A 369 16.21 1.42 1.26
N GLN A 370 14.88 1.51 1.32
CA GLN A 370 14.17 2.52 2.10
C GLN A 370 13.91 2.00 3.52
N ARG A 371 13.78 2.92 4.48
CA ARG A 371 13.44 2.64 5.87
C ARG A 371 12.21 3.47 6.24
N GLY A 372 11.23 2.85 6.89
CA GLY A 372 9.89 3.40 7.05
C GLY A 372 9.62 4.13 8.36
N SER A 373 10.62 4.62 9.11
CA SER A 373 10.38 5.06 10.50
C SER A 373 9.36 6.22 10.63
N GLY A 374 9.20 7.02 9.57
CA GLY A 374 8.21 8.11 9.50
C GLY A 374 6.87 7.74 8.84
N LEU A 375 6.59 6.47 8.54
CA LEU A 375 5.37 6.08 7.81
C LEU A 375 4.07 6.39 8.56
N TRP A 376 4.07 6.47 9.89
CA TRP A 376 2.90 6.90 10.65
C TRP A 376 2.58 8.40 10.46
N VAL A 377 3.55 9.21 10.02
CA VAL A 377 3.33 10.59 9.57
C VAL A 377 2.94 10.59 8.09
N TYR A 378 3.75 9.95 7.24
CA TYR A 378 3.54 9.86 5.79
C TYR A 378 2.14 9.33 5.46
N GLU A 379 1.78 8.18 6.00
CA GLU A 379 0.56 7.44 5.67
C GLU A 379 -0.52 7.66 6.71
N GLY A 380 -0.16 7.60 8.00
CA GLY A 380 -1.15 7.78 9.08
C GLY A 380 -1.79 9.18 9.06
N GLN A 381 -1.01 10.24 8.84
CA GLN A 381 -1.57 11.59 8.74
C GLN A 381 -2.28 11.82 7.41
N THR A 382 -1.82 11.18 6.34
CA THR A 382 -2.50 11.28 5.04
C THR A 382 -3.85 10.58 5.08
N GLN A 383 -3.98 9.44 5.75
CA GLN A 383 -5.27 8.79 5.98
C GLN A 383 -6.22 9.67 6.81
N TYR A 384 -5.70 10.40 7.81
CA TYR A 384 -6.48 11.43 8.52
C TYR A 384 -7.00 12.51 7.55
N TRP A 385 -6.12 13.06 6.73
CA TRP A 385 -6.52 14.07 5.74
C TRP A 385 -7.44 13.54 4.65
N GLY A 386 -7.31 12.28 4.25
CA GLY A 386 -8.19 11.63 3.28
C GLY A 386 -9.65 11.71 3.71
N TYR A 387 -9.97 11.31 4.94
CA TYR A 387 -11.32 11.42 5.50
C TYR A 387 -11.77 12.88 5.70
N VAL A 388 -10.90 13.73 6.25
CA VAL A 388 -11.25 15.14 6.49
C VAL A 388 -11.53 15.86 5.17
N LEU A 389 -10.68 15.73 4.16
CA LEU A 389 -10.86 16.38 2.87
C LEU A 389 -12.01 15.76 2.07
N ALA A 390 -12.25 14.46 2.16
CA ALA A 390 -13.42 13.84 1.54
C ALA A 390 -14.74 14.41 2.07
N ALA A 391 -14.83 14.64 3.39
CA ALA A 391 -15.97 15.32 4.00
C ALA A 391 -16.07 16.80 3.57
N ARG A 392 -14.97 17.55 3.66
CA ARG A 392 -14.91 18.97 3.28
C ARG A 392 -15.29 19.19 1.81
N ALA A 393 -14.95 18.24 0.94
CA ALA A 393 -15.24 18.26 -0.48
C ALA A 393 -16.67 17.85 -0.83
N GLY A 394 -17.41 17.23 0.10
CA GLY A 394 -18.71 16.61 -0.17
C GLY A 394 -18.60 15.32 -1.00
N LEU A 395 -17.43 14.68 -1.06
CA LEU A 395 -17.25 13.34 -1.63
C LEU A 395 -17.86 12.28 -0.72
N MET A 396 -17.77 12.51 0.59
CA MET A 396 -18.51 11.84 1.65
C MET A 396 -19.22 12.89 2.50
N THR A 397 -20.33 12.54 3.14
CA THR A 397 -20.95 13.43 4.14
C THR A 397 -20.23 13.32 5.48
N ALA A 398 -20.37 14.32 6.36
CA ALA A 398 -19.79 14.24 7.71
C ALA A 398 -20.27 13.01 8.50
N PRO A 399 -21.58 12.66 8.52
CA PRO A 399 -22.03 11.41 9.15
C PRO A 399 -21.40 10.15 8.57
N GLN A 400 -21.21 10.08 7.25
CA GLN A 400 -20.54 8.93 6.62
C GLN A 400 -19.08 8.78 7.06
N VAL A 401 -18.38 9.89 7.27
CA VAL A 401 -17.00 9.88 7.79
C VAL A 401 -16.97 9.58 9.28
N GLU A 402 -17.93 10.06 10.07
CA GLU A 402 -18.08 9.69 11.49
C GLU A 402 -18.31 8.18 11.65
N ASP A 403 -19.17 7.59 10.81
CA ASP A 403 -19.37 6.14 10.76
C ASP A 403 -18.10 5.38 10.36
N ALA A 404 -17.33 5.89 9.39
CA ALA A 404 -16.05 5.32 9.00
C ALA A 404 -15.02 5.35 10.15
N LEU A 405 -14.98 6.46 10.89
CA LEU A 405 -14.12 6.60 12.07
C LEU A 405 -14.55 5.67 13.22
N ALA A 406 -15.85 5.40 13.37
CA ALA A 406 -16.34 4.40 14.32
C ALA A 406 -15.81 2.99 14.00
N GLU A 407 -15.88 2.61 12.73
CA GLU A 407 -15.35 1.33 12.25
C GLU A 407 -13.83 1.23 12.48
N VAL A 408 -13.06 2.26 12.10
CA VAL A 408 -11.62 2.32 12.37
C VAL A 408 -11.33 2.19 13.87
N ALA A 409 -12.01 2.96 14.71
CA ALA A 409 -11.84 2.88 16.16
C ALA A 409 -12.06 1.45 16.68
N ALA A 410 -13.13 0.79 16.25
CA ALA A 410 -13.46 -0.56 16.69
C ALA A 410 -12.46 -1.62 16.21
N VAL A 411 -12.06 -1.56 14.93
CA VAL A 411 -11.10 -2.50 14.34
C VAL A 411 -9.76 -2.45 15.08
N TYR A 412 -9.25 -1.25 15.35
CA TYR A 412 -7.92 -1.09 15.94
C TYR A 412 -7.92 -1.20 17.46
N ASP A 413 -9.02 -0.91 18.15
CA ASP A 413 -9.17 -1.24 19.58
C ASP A 413 -9.32 -2.76 19.77
N GLY A 414 -9.99 -3.46 18.84
CA GLY A 414 -10.08 -4.92 18.81
C GLY A 414 -8.83 -5.67 18.33
N ARG A 415 -7.80 -4.96 17.82
CA ARG A 415 -6.60 -5.54 17.21
C ARG A 415 -5.64 -6.11 18.26
N GLN A 416 -5.84 -7.36 18.66
CA GLN A 416 -5.07 -8.01 19.75
C GLN A 416 -3.55 -7.94 19.60
N GLY A 417 -3.01 -7.95 18.38
CA GLY A 417 -1.56 -7.82 18.13
C GLY A 417 -0.92 -6.56 18.74
N ARG A 418 -1.70 -5.51 19.01
CA ARG A 418 -1.22 -4.27 19.65
C ARG A 418 -0.66 -4.47 21.06
N THR A 419 -0.99 -5.59 21.71
CA THR A 419 -0.54 -5.96 23.06
C THR A 419 0.90 -6.50 23.13
N TRP A 420 1.55 -6.73 21.98
CA TRP A 420 2.95 -7.18 21.94
C TRP A 420 3.79 -6.49 20.86
N ARG A 421 3.18 -6.04 19.75
CA ARG A 421 3.87 -5.38 18.64
C ARG A 421 3.53 -3.89 18.65
N PRO A 422 4.50 -2.97 18.88
CA PRO A 422 4.24 -1.54 18.88
C PRO A 422 3.94 -1.02 17.46
N LEU A 423 3.30 0.15 17.35
CA LEU A 423 2.93 0.73 16.07
C LEU A 423 4.16 0.99 15.18
N ILE A 424 5.26 1.46 15.75
CA ILE A 424 6.48 1.73 14.99
C ILE A 424 7.01 0.50 14.26
N ASP A 425 6.88 -0.72 14.82
CA ASP A 425 7.37 -1.91 14.14
C ASP A 425 6.51 -2.30 12.93
N THR A 426 5.25 -1.86 12.92
CA THR A 426 4.35 -2.08 11.79
C THR A 426 4.81 -1.33 10.54
N THR A 427 5.64 -0.28 10.67
CA THR A 427 6.22 0.43 9.51
C THR A 427 7.21 -0.41 8.72
N ASN A 428 7.67 -1.54 9.28
CA ASN A 428 8.50 -2.51 8.56
C ASN A 428 7.65 -3.57 7.84
N ASP A 429 6.33 -3.62 8.07
CA ASP A 429 5.45 -4.65 7.49
C ASP A 429 5.45 -4.67 5.95
N PRO A 430 5.53 -3.54 5.22
CA PRO A 430 5.69 -3.56 3.76
C PRO A 430 6.91 -4.37 3.33
N ILE A 431 8.03 -4.30 4.07
CA ILE A 431 9.26 -5.02 3.74
C ILE A 431 9.18 -6.49 4.18
N ILE A 432 8.61 -6.74 5.36
CA ILE A 432 8.47 -8.09 5.94
C ILE A 432 7.51 -8.93 5.11
N SER A 433 6.30 -8.40 4.89
CA SER A 433 5.19 -9.13 4.31
C SER A 433 5.08 -8.90 2.80
N GLN A 434 5.63 -7.80 2.26
CA GLN A 434 5.49 -7.42 0.84
C GLN A 434 4.03 -7.43 0.39
N ARG A 435 3.13 -7.03 1.31
CA ARG A 435 1.67 -7.06 1.18
C ARG A 435 1.10 -8.44 0.82
N ALA A 436 1.85 -9.51 1.04
CA ALA A 436 1.36 -10.87 0.93
C ALA A 436 0.26 -11.13 1.98
N PRO A 437 -0.72 -12.01 1.68
CA PRO A 437 -1.74 -12.38 2.65
C PRO A 437 -1.14 -12.94 3.95
N GLN A 438 -1.67 -12.49 5.09
CA GLN A 438 -1.30 -12.97 6.42
C GLN A 438 -2.39 -13.86 7.01
N SER A 439 -2.01 -15.01 7.59
CA SER A 439 -2.96 -15.96 8.21
C SER A 439 -3.69 -15.36 9.41
N TRP A 440 -2.98 -14.59 10.25
CA TRP A 440 -3.53 -14.02 11.49
C TRP A 440 -3.22 -12.53 11.62
N ARG A 441 -3.69 -11.71 10.68
CA ARG A 441 -3.47 -10.25 10.67
C ARG A 441 -3.91 -9.57 11.98
N SER A 442 -4.96 -10.05 12.62
CA SER A 442 -5.42 -9.55 13.93
C SER A 442 -4.43 -9.76 15.08
N TRP A 443 -3.49 -10.70 14.92
CA TRP A 443 -2.43 -11.00 15.88
C TRP A 443 -1.05 -10.51 15.45
N SER A 444 -0.67 -10.72 14.18
CA SER A 444 0.62 -10.28 13.65
C SER A 444 0.70 -8.77 13.47
N ARG A 445 -0.47 -8.10 13.34
CA ARG A 445 -0.61 -6.75 12.77
C ARG A 445 -0.11 -6.70 11.31
N SER A 446 -0.55 -5.70 10.56
CA SER A 446 0.01 -5.44 9.22
C SER A 446 0.43 -3.97 9.14
N GLU A 447 0.16 -3.27 8.06
CA GLU A 447 0.39 -1.83 7.86
C GLU A 447 -0.54 -0.96 8.76
N ASP A 448 -0.64 -1.30 10.05
CA ASP A 448 -1.54 -0.66 11.01
C ASP A 448 -1.19 0.82 11.25
N TYR A 449 0.05 1.24 10.95
CA TYR A 449 0.49 2.65 10.98
C TYR A 449 -0.35 3.58 10.07
N TYR A 450 -1.13 3.05 9.12
CA TYR A 450 -2.15 3.80 8.41
C TYR A 450 -3.28 4.23 9.35
N SER A 451 -4.22 3.34 9.67
CA SER A 451 -5.45 3.78 10.35
C SER A 451 -5.32 3.87 11.87
N GLU A 452 -4.38 3.17 12.52
CA GLU A 452 -4.05 3.53 13.91
C GLU A 452 -3.26 4.85 13.98
N GLY A 453 -2.41 5.13 12.98
CA GLY A 453 -1.78 6.44 12.83
C GLY A 453 -2.80 7.56 12.64
N GLN A 454 -3.85 7.34 11.84
CA GLN A 454 -4.98 8.26 11.69
C GLN A 454 -5.62 8.62 13.05
N LEU A 455 -5.80 7.64 13.94
CA LEU A 455 -6.32 7.88 15.29
C LEU A 455 -5.38 8.73 16.15
N ILE A 456 -4.05 8.52 16.02
CA ILE A 456 -3.04 9.39 16.66
C ILE A 456 -3.17 10.83 16.17
N TRP A 457 -3.40 11.05 14.86
CA TRP A 457 -3.52 12.41 14.33
C TRP A 457 -4.83 13.09 14.66
N LEU A 458 -5.93 12.34 14.79
CA LEU A 458 -7.17 12.84 15.40
C LEU A 458 -6.94 13.24 16.88
N ASP A 459 -6.14 12.45 17.60
CA ASP A 459 -5.76 12.75 18.98
C ASP A 459 -4.97 14.09 19.06
N VAL A 460 -3.98 14.27 18.18
CA VAL A 460 -3.23 15.53 18.05
C VAL A 460 -4.14 16.71 17.70
N ASP A 461 -4.99 16.63 16.67
CA ASP A 461 -5.83 17.77 16.26
C ASP A 461 -6.75 18.23 17.40
N THR A 462 -7.47 17.28 18.00
CA THR A 462 -8.39 17.57 19.10
C THR A 462 -7.67 18.08 20.36
N LEU A 463 -6.43 17.65 20.61
CA LEU A 463 -5.63 18.18 21.71
C LEU A 463 -5.17 19.62 21.44
N ILE A 464 -4.69 19.93 20.23
CA ILE A 464 -4.34 21.31 19.82
C ILE A 464 -5.56 22.22 19.98
N ARG A 465 -6.72 21.79 19.50
CA ARG A 465 -7.99 22.54 19.63
C ARG A 465 -8.35 22.78 21.08
N LYS A 466 -8.28 21.75 21.93
CA LYS A 466 -8.55 21.90 23.38
C LYS A 466 -7.59 22.88 24.05
N LEU A 467 -6.28 22.77 23.79
CA LEU A 467 -5.26 23.62 24.43
C LEU A 467 -5.28 25.08 23.94
N SER A 468 -5.85 25.32 22.76
CA SER A 468 -5.91 26.64 22.13
C SER A 468 -7.30 27.28 22.16
N ASP A 469 -8.26 26.71 22.88
CA ASP A 469 -9.67 27.12 22.87
C ASP A 469 -10.23 27.22 21.43
N ASN A 470 -9.98 26.20 20.61
CA ASN A 470 -10.33 26.09 19.19
C ASN A 470 -9.72 27.16 18.27
N LYS A 471 -8.71 27.94 18.72
CA LYS A 471 -8.03 28.95 17.90
C LYS A 471 -7.00 28.35 16.95
N LYS A 472 -6.51 27.15 17.25
CA LYS A 472 -5.53 26.42 16.45
C LYS A 472 -5.97 24.98 16.25
N SER A 473 -5.48 24.36 15.18
CA SER A 473 -5.77 22.97 14.83
C SER A 473 -4.63 22.37 14.01
N LEU A 474 -4.79 21.11 13.62
CA LEU A 474 -3.88 20.47 12.67
C LEU A 474 -3.88 21.15 11.29
N ASN A 475 -4.87 21.99 10.96
CA ASN A 475 -4.81 22.82 9.75
C ASN A 475 -3.60 23.80 9.81
N ASN A 476 -3.30 24.36 11.00
CA ASN A 476 -2.12 25.23 11.16
C ASN A 476 -0.81 24.44 10.98
N PHE A 477 -0.77 23.21 11.50
CA PHE A 477 0.37 22.31 11.27
C PHE A 477 0.52 22.01 9.78
N ALA A 478 -0.57 21.67 9.09
CA ALA A 478 -0.53 21.31 7.68
C ALA A 478 0.01 22.46 6.81
N SER A 479 -0.54 23.66 6.98
CA SER A 479 -0.11 24.85 6.23
C SER A 479 1.35 25.23 6.52
N THR A 480 1.85 25.07 7.74
CA THR A 480 3.22 25.48 8.10
C THR A 480 4.27 24.42 7.78
N PHE A 481 3.99 23.14 8.06
CA PHE A 481 4.95 22.05 7.91
C PHE A 481 5.04 21.52 6.48
N PHE A 482 3.90 21.46 5.78
CA PHE A 482 3.84 20.98 4.39
C PHE A 482 3.76 22.10 3.36
N GLY A 483 3.33 23.30 3.76
CA GLY A 483 3.11 24.42 2.86
C GLY A 483 4.37 25.19 2.40
N THR A 484 5.56 24.70 2.73
CA THR A 484 6.82 25.44 2.51
C THR A 484 7.25 25.44 1.05
N HIS A 485 7.89 26.51 0.55
CA HIS A 485 8.46 26.58 -0.80
C HIS A 485 7.46 26.25 -1.92
N ASN A 486 6.34 26.98 -1.97
CA ASN A 486 5.30 26.81 -2.99
C ASN A 486 5.86 26.67 -4.42
N GLY A 487 5.38 25.67 -5.16
CA GLY A 487 5.81 25.33 -6.51
C GLY A 487 7.08 24.46 -6.59
N SER A 488 7.72 24.12 -5.46
CA SER A 488 8.92 23.28 -5.48
C SER A 488 8.55 21.81 -5.52
N PHE A 489 9.08 21.10 -6.52
CA PHE A 489 8.99 19.64 -6.62
C PHE A 489 10.24 18.90 -6.11
N VAL A 490 11.13 19.61 -5.42
CA VAL A 490 12.34 19.02 -4.82
C VAL A 490 11.96 18.45 -3.46
N THR A 491 12.15 17.14 -3.27
CA THR A 491 11.87 16.47 -2.01
C THR A 491 12.60 17.13 -0.84
N SER A 492 11.82 17.55 0.15
CA SER A 492 12.28 18.20 1.38
C SER A 492 12.13 17.21 2.53
N THR A 493 13.24 16.73 3.07
CA THR A 493 13.19 15.64 4.06
C THR A 493 12.90 16.15 5.48
N TYR A 494 12.41 15.25 6.34
CA TYR A 494 12.22 15.51 7.77
C TYR A 494 12.52 14.29 8.64
N GLN A 495 12.75 14.54 9.92
CA GLN A 495 12.91 13.55 10.98
C GLN A 495 11.86 13.77 12.08
N PHE A 496 11.85 12.91 13.10
CA PHE A 496 10.91 12.99 14.23
C PHE A 496 10.96 14.35 14.94
N ASP A 497 12.16 14.87 15.20
CA ASP A 497 12.34 16.13 15.91
C ASP A 497 11.77 17.33 15.13
N ASP A 498 11.80 17.30 13.79
CA ASP A 498 11.19 18.34 12.96
C ASP A 498 9.66 18.36 13.12
N VAL A 499 9.04 17.19 13.26
CA VAL A 499 7.59 17.06 13.51
C VAL A 499 7.25 17.62 14.89
N VAL A 500 8.02 17.25 15.92
CA VAL A 500 7.86 17.76 17.29
C VAL A 500 8.04 19.27 17.35
N GLN A 501 9.04 19.81 16.65
CA GLN A 501 9.30 21.25 16.58
C GLN A 501 8.14 21.98 15.91
N ALA A 502 7.64 21.47 14.79
CA ALA A 502 6.51 22.05 14.07
C ALA A 502 5.22 22.02 14.90
N LEU A 503 4.94 20.92 15.61
CA LEU A 503 3.80 20.85 16.53
C LEU A 503 3.92 21.86 17.68
N ASN A 504 5.11 22.02 18.26
CA ASN A 504 5.37 23.02 19.31
C ASN A 504 5.19 24.46 18.81
N ALA A 505 5.59 24.75 17.58
CA ALA A 505 5.39 26.06 16.96
C ALA A 505 3.90 26.38 16.78
N VAL A 506 3.08 25.36 16.47
CA VAL A 506 1.62 25.51 16.42
C VAL A 506 1.09 25.70 17.84
N GLN A 507 1.30 24.76 18.75
CA GLN A 507 0.80 24.80 20.11
C GLN A 507 1.81 24.16 21.06
N PRO A 508 2.41 24.91 22.01
CA PRO A 508 3.37 24.36 22.96
C PRO A 508 2.75 23.24 23.80
N TYR A 509 3.38 22.06 23.77
CA TYR A 509 3.03 20.88 24.56
C TYR A 509 4.19 19.88 24.51
N ASP A 510 4.22 18.90 25.40
CA ASP A 510 5.21 17.82 25.37
C ASP A 510 4.88 16.78 24.27
N TRP A 511 5.03 17.22 23.01
CA TRP A 511 4.71 16.41 21.84
C TRP A 511 5.63 15.21 21.68
N ALA A 512 6.89 15.31 22.11
CA ALA A 512 7.84 14.21 22.05
C ALA A 512 7.33 13.03 22.90
N THR A 513 7.04 13.25 24.18
CA THR A 513 6.50 12.20 25.04
C THR A 513 5.13 11.72 24.57
N PHE A 514 4.26 12.63 24.15
CA PHE A 514 2.94 12.28 23.62
C PHE A 514 3.00 11.31 22.43
N LEU A 515 3.88 11.58 21.46
CA LEU A 515 4.04 10.78 20.25
C LEU A 515 4.79 9.48 20.56
N HIS A 516 5.83 9.52 21.40
CA HIS A 516 6.55 8.31 21.80
C HIS A 516 5.61 7.28 22.43
N GLN A 517 4.76 7.71 23.35
CA GLN A 517 3.79 6.83 24.02
C GLN A 517 2.76 6.20 23.08
N ARG A 518 2.49 6.81 21.92
CA ARG A 518 1.50 6.30 20.95
C ARG A 518 2.13 5.47 19.85
N VAL A 519 3.38 5.75 19.51
CA VAL A 519 4.07 5.14 18.36
C VAL A 519 4.97 3.98 18.81
N TYR A 520 5.67 4.12 19.95
CA TYR A 520 6.70 3.17 20.38
C TYR A 520 6.24 2.25 21.51
N ASP A 521 5.31 2.70 22.35
CA ASP A 521 4.83 1.89 23.47
C ASP A 521 3.74 0.91 23.01
N ILE A 522 3.73 -0.26 23.65
CA ILE A 522 2.67 -1.25 23.55
C ILE A 522 1.52 -0.83 24.47
N ARG A 523 0.27 -0.92 23.98
CA ARG A 523 -0.92 -0.50 24.73
C ARG A 523 -2.10 -1.40 24.46
N ASP A 524 -2.88 -1.70 25.50
CA ASP A 524 -4.06 -2.59 25.41
C ASP A 524 -5.19 -2.00 24.56
N HIS A 525 -5.28 -0.67 24.46
CA HIS A 525 -6.33 0.04 23.74
C HIS A 525 -5.77 0.93 22.62
N ALA A 526 -6.60 1.17 21.60
CA ALA A 526 -6.33 2.14 20.55
C ALA A 526 -6.26 3.58 21.11
N PRO A 527 -5.58 4.52 20.42
CA PRO A 527 -5.57 5.92 20.81
C PRO A 527 -6.93 6.58 20.53
N LEU A 528 -7.91 6.34 21.42
CA LEU A 528 -9.29 6.83 21.31
C LEU A 528 -9.52 8.18 22.01
N ASP A 529 -8.47 8.80 22.55
CA ASP A 529 -8.59 10.05 23.30
C ASP A 529 -9.11 11.21 22.42
N GLY A 530 -8.91 11.11 21.09
CA GLY A 530 -9.46 12.04 20.09
C GLY A 530 -10.97 12.19 20.18
N PHE A 531 -11.69 11.07 20.16
CA PHE A 531 -13.14 11.01 20.31
C PHE A 531 -13.57 11.53 21.69
N THR A 532 -12.89 11.07 22.74
CA THR A 532 -13.23 11.46 24.12
C THR A 532 -13.14 12.98 24.31
N ARG A 533 -12.15 13.65 23.71
CA ARG A 533 -12.02 15.11 23.76
C ARG A 533 -13.08 15.86 22.97
N THR A 534 -13.63 15.27 21.91
CA THR A 534 -14.78 15.85 21.19
C THR A 534 -16.11 15.61 21.90
N GLY A 535 -16.11 14.83 23.00
CA GLY A 535 -17.33 14.45 23.72
C GLY A 535 -18.08 13.30 23.06
N THR A 536 -17.38 12.51 22.25
CA THR A 536 -17.89 11.30 21.60
C THR A 536 -17.18 10.06 22.13
N ARG A 537 -17.80 8.90 21.96
CA ARG A 537 -17.22 7.60 22.33
C ARG A 537 -17.67 6.53 21.36
N LEU A 538 -16.83 5.53 21.17
CA LEU A 538 -17.19 4.31 20.47
C LEU A 538 -18.24 3.53 21.27
N VAL A 539 -19.34 3.16 20.61
CA VAL A 539 -20.37 2.26 21.13
C VAL A 539 -20.69 1.18 20.09
N PHE A 540 -21.40 0.14 20.52
CA PHE A 540 -21.88 -0.91 19.62
C PHE A 540 -23.41 -0.96 19.64
N THR A 541 -24.02 -1.01 18.46
CA THR A 541 -25.48 -1.16 18.29
C THR A 541 -25.80 -2.37 17.42
N GLU A 542 -27.08 -2.74 17.32
CA GLU A 542 -27.51 -3.92 16.54
C GLU A 542 -27.68 -3.66 15.06
N LYS A 543 -27.62 -2.39 14.63
CA LYS A 543 -27.82 -1.99 13.23
C LYS A 543 -26.51 -1.55 12.62
N PRO A 544 -26.15 -2.02 11.42
CA PRO A 544 -25.00 -1.46 10.70
C PRO A 544 -25.28 0.00 10.33
N SER A 545 -24.22 0.80 10.28
CA SER A 545 -24.28 2.14 9.70
C SER A 545 -24.34 2.07 8.16
N ASP A 546 -24.62 3.21 7.52
CA ASP A 546 -24.61 3.30 6.06
C ASP A 546 -23.20 3.02 5.51
N TYR A 547 -22.17 3.49 6.20
CA TYR A 547 -20.77 3.21 5.84
C TYR A 547 -20.47 1.70 5.87
N ILE A 548 -20.81 1.01 6.97
CA ILE A 548 -20.58 -0.44 7.10
C ILE A 548 -21.32 -1.20 5.98
N THR A 549 -22.55 -0.79 5.65
CA THR A 549 -23.35 -1.39 4.59
C THR A 549 -22.71 -1.19 3.21
N SER A 550 -22.28 0.04 2.89
CA SER A 550 -21.57 0.38 1.65
C SER A 550 -20.25 -0.39 1.54
N TYR A 551 -19.43 -0.36 2.60
CA TYR A 551 -18.13 -1.03 2.64
C TYR A 551 -18.25 -2.55 2.49
N SER A 552 -19.16 -3.17 3.25
CA SER A 552 -19.42 -4.62 3.16
C SER A 552 -19.86 -5.05 1.76
N THR A 553 -20.70 -4.25 1.11
CA THR A 553 -21.14 -4.49 -0.27
C THR A 553 -19.97 -4.43 -1.26
N LEU A 554 -19.13 -3.41 -1.16
CA LEU A 554 -17.94 -3.24 -2.00
C LEU A 554 -16.91 -4.37 -1.81
N ARG A 555 -16.76 -4.87 -0.58
CA ARG A 555 -15.83 -5.95 -0.23
C ARG A 555 -16.42 -7.34 -0.43
N HIS A 556 -17.72 -7.43 -0.74
CA HIS A 556 -18.47 -8.68 -0.87
C HIS A 556 -18.38 -9.57 0.38
N VAL A 557 -18.51 -8.95 1.55
CA VAL A 557 -18.50 -9.64 2.85
C VAL A 557 -19.78 -9.35 3.62
N THR A 558 -20.15 -10.26 4.52
CA THR A 558 -21.10 -10.01 5.60
C THR A 558 -20.33 -9.94 6.90
N ASP A 559 -20.53 -8.86 7.66
CA ASP A 559 -19.75 -8.56 8.84
C ASP A 559 -20.39 -9.08 10.13
N PHE A 560 -19.63 -9.91 10.86
CA PHE A 560 -19.91 -10.37 12.22
C PHE A 560 -18.67 -10.23 13.14
N LEU A 561 -17.70 -9.38 12.77
CA LEU A 561 -16.39 -9.26 13.43
C LEU A 561 -16.53 -8.91 14.89
N PHE A 562 -17.39 -7.93 15.23
CA PHE A 562 -17.60 -7.51 16.62
C PHE A 562 -18.70 -8.30 17.33
N SER A 563 -19.35 -9.24 16.63
CA SER A 563 -20.31 -10.17 17.20
C SER A 563 -19.62 -11.50 17.52
N LEU A 564 -19.54 -12.41 16.55
CA LEU A 564 -18.94 -13.73 16.73
C LEU A 564 -17.42 -13.74 16.54
N GLY A 565 -16.84 -12.73 15.88
CA GLY A 565 -15.39 -12.67 15.64
C GLY A 565 -14.95 -12.98 14.23
N PHE A 566 -15.83 -13.02 13.24
CA PHE A 566 -15.47 -13.30 11.85
C PHE A 566 -16.30 -12.51 10.84
N SER A 567 -15.82 -12.45 9.60
CA SER A 567 -16.60 -12.01 8.45
C SER A 567 -16.71 -13.13 7.42
N VAL A 568 -17.80 -13.14 6.66
CA VAL A 568 -18.09 -14.19 5.67
C VAL A 568 -18.09 -13.58 4.27
N GLY A 569 -17.25 -14.11 3.39
CA GLY A 569 -17.16 -13.72 1.99
C GLY A 569 -18.08 -14.53 1.08
N LYS A 570 -17.74 -14.55 -0.22
CA LYS A 570 -18.46 -15.30 -1.24
C LYS A 570 -18.49 -16.80 -0.92
N LYS A 571 -19.64 -17.44 -1.17
CA LYS A 571 -19.85 -18.88 -0.97
C LYS A 571 -19.61 -19.36 0.48
N GLY A 572 -19.84 -18.52 1.48
CA GLY A 572 -19.68 -18.91 2.88
C GLY A 572 -18.23 -18.98 3.36
N VAL A 573 -17.23 -18.60 2.55
CA VAL A 573 -15.82 -18.66 2.97
C VAL A 573 -15.53 -17.58 4.01
N LEU A 574 -14.96 -17.96 5.15
CA LEU A 574 -14.60 -17.04 6.23
C LEU A 574 -13.44 -16.14 5.81
N ALA A 575 -13.72 -14.86 5.61
CA ALA A 575 -12.77 -13.88 5.07
C ALA A 575 -11.83 -13.31 6.13
N GLU A 576 -12.25 -13.23 7.38
CA GLU A 576 -11.41 -12.85 8.53
C GLU A 576 -11.92 -13.54 9.78
N VAL A 577 -11.00 -13.91 10.67
CA VAL A 577 -11.29 -14.36 12.03
C VAL A 577 -10.39 -13.57 12.98
N LEU A 578 -10.99 -12.88 13.95
CA LEU A 578 -10.28 -12.07 14.92
C LEU A 578 -9.65 -12.97 15.98
N TRP A 579 -8.35 -12.78 16.21
CA TRP A 579 -7.62 -13.47 17.27
C TRP A 579 -8.27 -13.23 18.64
N GLY A 580 -8.45 -14.29 19.43
CA GLY A 580 -9.06 -14.21 20.76
C GLY A 580 -10.59 -14.02 20.79
N SER A 581 -11.25 -13.90 19.63
CA SER A 581 -12.71 -13.76 19.53
C SER A 581 -13.47 -15.05 19.91
N PRO A 582 -14.80 -15.00 20.14
CA PRO A 582 -15.60 -16.18 20.43
C PRO A 582 -15.45 -17.30 19.39
N ALA A 583 -15.43 -16.96 18.10
CA ALA A 583 -15.21 -17.91 17.03
C ALA A 583 -13.80 -18.50 17.06
N TRP A 584 -12.76 -17.67 17.26
CA TRP A 584 -11.40 -18.17 17.39
C TRP A 584 -11.24 -19.16 18.55
N GLN A 585 -11.84 -18.86 19.71
CA GLN A 585 -11.83 -19.77 20.87
C GLN A 585 -12.53 -21.11 20.59
N ALA A 586 -13.52 -21.10 19.70
CA ALA A 586 -14.22 -22.31 19.26
C ALA A 586 -13.47 -23.09 18.17
N GLY A 587 -12.27 -22.65 17.76
CA GLY A 587 -11.44 -23.31 16.74
C GLY A 587 -11.75 -22.89 15.30
N VAL A 588 -12.54 -21.83 15.11
CA VAL A 588 -12.84 -21.28 13.77
C VAL A 588 -11.59 -20.62 13.18
N THR A 589 -11.31 -20.89 11.90
CA THR A 589 -10.15 -20.37 11.18
C THR A 589 -10.59 -19.70 9.88
N ARG A 590 -9.84 -18.68 9.42
CA ARG A 590 -10.02 -18.06 8.09
C ARG A 590 -9.91 -19.12 6.99
N ASP A 591 -10.54 -18.85 5.84
CA ASP A 591 -10.59 -19.69 4.64
C ASP A 591 -11.37 -21.01 4.78
N GLN A 592 -11.91 -21.32 5.96
CA GLN A 592 -12.93 -22.36 6.12
C GLN A 592 -14.26 -21.92 5.48
N GLU A 593 -15.04 -22.86 4.97
CA GLU A 593 -16.38 -22.61 4.44
C GLU A 593 -17.42 -22.83 5.55
N LEU A 594 -18.21 -21.79 5.85
CA LEU A 594 -19.38 -21.88 6.71
C LEU A 594 -20.54 -22.48 5.92
N VAL A 595 -20.85 -23.74 6.21
CA VAL A 595 -21.82 -24.55 5.47
C VAL A 595 -23.21 -24.46 6.08
N ALA A 596 -23.31 -24.49 7.41
CA ALA A 596 -24.59 -24.47 8.12
C ALA A 596 -24.50 -23.77 9.49
N VAL A 597 -25.61 -23.17 9.90
CA VAL A 597 -25.82 -22.54 11.20
C VAL A 597 -27.03 -23.22 11.87
N ASN A 598 -26.86 -23.74 13.09
CA ASN A 598 -27.89 -24.48 13.83
C ASN A 598 -28.59 -25.59 13.01
N GLY A 599 -27.81 -26.27 12.15
CA GLY A 599 -28.29 -27.36 11.30
C GLY A 599 -29.01 -26.92 10.02
N GLN A 600 -29.17 -25.61 9.77
CA GLN A 600 -29.70 -25.06 8.51
C GLN A 600 -28.57 -24.57 7.63
N ALA A 601 -28.70 -24.68 6.30
CA ALA A 601 -27.70 -24.17 5.37
C ALA A 601 -27.39 -22.70 5.64
N TYR A 602 -26.13 -22.29 5.49
CA TYR A 602 -25.71 -20.93 5.76
C TYR A 602 -26.42 -19.94 4.83
N ASP A 603 -27.10 -18.98 5.44
CA ASP A 603 -27.56 -17.73 4.84
C ASP A 603 -27.15 -16.56 5.76
N ALA A 604 -26.85 -15.42 5.15
CA ALA A 604 -26.35 -14.25 5.87
C ALA A 604 -27.39 -13.62 6.78
N ASP A 605 -28.66 -13.58 6.35
CA ASP A 605 -29.76 -13.02 7.13
C ASP A 605 -30.21 -14.01 8.21
N ASP A 606 -30.25 -15.31 7.91
CA ASP A 606 -30.52 -16.33 8.92
C ASP A 606 -29.48 -16.32 10.07
N LEU A 607 -28.20 -16.09 9.77
CA LEU A 607 -27.17 -15.96 10.81
C LEU A 607 -27.38 -14.70 11.67
N LYS A 608 -27.85 -13.58 11.10
CA LYS A 608 -28.20 -12.39 11.88
C LYS A 608 -29.36 -12.68 12.85
N ASP A 609 -30.37 -13.41 12.40
CA ASP A 609 -31.51 -13.81 13.22
C ASP A 609 -31.08 -14.76 14.35
N VAL A 610 -30.22 -15.73 14.05
CA VAL A 610 -29.64 -16.64 15.04
C VAL A 610 -28.85 -15.89 16.11
N ILE A 611 -28.00 -14.94 15.72
CA ILE A 611 -27.23 -14.11 16.67
C ILE A 611 -28.17 -13.26 17.54
N THR A 612 -29.23 -12.72 16.96
CA THR A 612 -30.22 -11.90 17.66
C THR A 612 -31.01 -12.74 18.68
N ALA A 613 -31.42 -13.96 18.30
CA ALA A 613 -32.12 -14.88 19.18
C ALA A 613 -31.23 -15.38 20.34
N ALA A 614 -29.92 -15.50 20.12
CA ALA A 614 -28.96 -15.98 21.12
C ALA A 614 -28.71 -14.99 22.29
N LYS A 615 -29.28 -13.77 22.27
CA LYS A 615 -29.11 -12.77 23.35
C LYS A 615 -29.64 -13.22 24.71
N SER A 616 -30.57 -14.17 24.75
CA SER A 616 -31.03 -14.74 26.02
C SER A 616 -29.88 -15.41 26.75
N LYS A 617 -29.72 -15.17 28.06
CA LYS A 617 -28.67 -15.83 28.87
C LYS A 617 -28.85 -17.35 28.96
N ASP A 618 -30.07 -17.83 28.74
CA ASP A 618 -30.40 -19.26 28.64
C ASP A 618 -30.42 -19.75 27.18
N GLY A 619 -29.98 -18.90 26.23
CA GLY A 619 -29.93 -19.21 24.82
C GLY A 619 -29.00 -20.39 24.54
N ALA A 620 -29.40 -21.26 23.62
CA ALA A 620 -28.53 -22.35 23.18
C ALA A 620 -27.28 -21.79 22.49
N PRO A 621 -26.11 -22.46 22.62
CA PRO A 621 -24.93 -22.12 21.83
C PRO A 621 -25.23 -22.12 20.33
N ILE A 622 -24.60 -21.20 19.60
CA ILE A 622 -24.70 -21.15 18.14
C ILE A 622 -23.81 -22.25 17.58
N SER A 623 -24.40 -23.20 16.85
CA SER A 623 -23.68 -24.31 16.23
C SER A 623 -23.32 -23.95 14.79
N LEU A 624 -22.03 -24.02 14.45
CA LEU A 624 -21.55 -23.78 13.08
C LEU A 624 -20.99 -25.08 12.50
N LEU A 625 -21.46 -25.48 11.32
CA LEU A 625 -20.84 -26.53 10.52
C LEU A 625 -19.84 -25.89 9.56
N LEU A 626 -18.58 -26.25 9.72
CA LEU A 626 -17.47 -25.73 8.95
C LEU A 626 -16.89 -26.83 8.08
N ARG A 627 -16.50 -26.46 6.86
CA ARG A 627 -15.75 -27.30 5.95
C ARG A 627 -14.34 -26.76 5.80
N ASP A 628 -13.36 -27.65 5.97
CA ASP A 628 -11.94 -27.40 5.76
C ASP A 628 -11.40 -28.48 4.80
N GLY A 629 -11.17 -28.09 3.55
CA GLY A 629 -10.91 -29.03 2.45
C GLY A 629 -12.05 -30.05 2.30
N ASP A 630 -11.76 -31.32 2.53
CA ASP A 630 -12.73 -32.43 2.46
C ASP A 630 -13.32 -32.81 3.83
N SER A 631 -12.86 -32.16 4.90
CA SER A 631 -13.29 -32.45 6.27
C SER A 631 -14.39 -31.49 6.71
N PHE A 632 -15.35 -32.02 7.45
CA PHE A 632 -16.39 -31.24 8.11
C PHE A 632 -16.23 -31.37 9.61
N HIS A 633 -16.42 -30.26 10.33
CA HIS A 633 -16.46 -30.26 11.78
C HIS A 633 -17.51 -29.26 12.27
N THR A 634 -18.07 -29.55 13.44
CA THR A 634 -19.05 -28.67 14.08
C THR A 634 -18.42 -28.03 15.29
N VAL A 635 -18.58 -26.72 15.40
CA VAL A 635 -18.17 -25.95 16.57
C VAL A 635 -19.41 -25.34 17.24
N SER A 636 -19.35 -25.15 18.55
CA SER A 636 -20.41 -24.50 19.31
C SER A 636 -19.88 -23.24 19.98
N ILE A 637 -20.51 -22.11 19.73
CA ILE A 637 -20.12 -20.80 20.25
C ILE A 637 -21.18 -20.33 21.25
N THR A 638 -20.81 -20.25 22.52
CA THR A 638 -21.65 -19.61 23.55
C THR A 638 -21.50 -18.10 23.44
N TYR A 639 -22.47 -17.44 22.81
CA TYR A 639 -22.47 -16.00 22.59
C TYR A 639 -23.86 -15.41 22.84
N HIS A 640 -23.90 -14.37 23.69
CA HIS A 640 -25.14 -13.70 24.10
C HIS A 640 -25.12 -12.19 23.86
N GLY A 641 -24.14 -11.68 23.11
CA GLY A 641 -23.94 -10.25 22.90
C GLY A 641 -24.87 -9.60 21.87
N GLY A 642 -25.60 -10.40 21.09
CA GLY A 642 -26.42 -9.92 19.97
C GLY A 642 -25.60 -9.39 18.80
N LEU A 643 -26.25 -8.77 17.83
CA LEU A 643 -25.54 -8.10 16.75
C LEU A 643 -24.81 -6.87 17.28
N ARG A 644 -23.58 -6.68 16.82
CA ARG A 644 -22.70 -5.58 17.24
C ARG A 644 -22.04 -4.95 16.02
N TYR A 645 -22.41 -3.70 15.77
CA TYR A 645 -21.84 -2.80 14.77
C TYR A 645 -21.37 -1.53 15.47
N PRO A 646 -20.17 -1.02 15.15
CA PRO A 646 -19.65 0.18 15.79
C PRO A 646 -20.36 1.45 15.33
N HIS A 647 -20.58 2.35 16.28
CA HIS A 647 -21.11 3.71 16.09
C HIS A 647 -20.38 4.66 17.02
N LEU A 648 -20.44 5.97 16.72
CA LEU A 648 -20.09 7.00 17.69
C LEU A 648 -21.34 7.50 18.40
N ASP A 649 -21.28 7.65 19.72
CA ASP A 649 -22.31 8.25 20.56
C ASP A 649 -21.75 9.50 21.26
N GLY A 650 -22.59 10.50 21.52
CA GLY A 650 -22.21 11.76 22.18
C GLY A 650 -22.34 13.01 21.30
N LYS A 651 -21.58 14.06 21.62
CA LYS A 651 -21.67 15.37 20.95
C LYS A 651 -20.82 15.40 19.68
N MET A 652 -21.44 15.34 18.50
CA MET A 652 -20.71 15.32 17.22
C MET A 652 -20.12 16.67 16.80
N ASP A 653 -20.53 17.80 17.41
CA ASP A 653 -20.09 19.15 17.03
C ASP A 653 -18.56 19.30 16.89
N GLY A 654 -17.79 18.63 17.76
CA GLY A 654 -16.33 18.66 17.71
C GLY A 654 -15.76 17.97 16.47
N LEU A 655 -16.31 16.81 16.08
CA LEU A 655 -15.92 16.09 14.87
C LEU A 655 -16.46 16.81 13.63
N ALA A 656 -17.72 17.23 13.65
CA ALA A 656 -18.33 18.02 12.58
C ALA A 656 -17.51 19.30 12.27
N ALA A 657 -16.98 19.98 13.29
CA ALA A 657 -16.10 21.14 13.10
C ALA A 657 -14.73 20.81 12.48
N ILE A 658 -14.23 19.59 12.63
CA ILE A 658 -13.03 19.12 11.93
C ILE A 658 -13.33 18.87 10.46
N LEU A 659 -14.49 18.24 10.19
CA LEU A 659 -14.95 17.82 8.86
C LEU A 659 -15.57 18.96 8.03
N ALA A 660 -15.88 20.10 8.65
CA ALA A 660 -16.42 21.27 7.96
C ALA A 660 -15.39 21.90 7.00
N PRO A 661 -15.82 22.40 5.83
CA PRO A 661 -14.96 23.10 4.87
C PRO A 661 -14.20 24.28 5.50
N VAL A 662 -12.96 24.47 5.07
CA VAL A 662 -12.14 25.64 5.42
C VAL A 662 -12.51 26.79 4.48
N GLY A 663 -12.54 28.03 4.99
CA GLY A 663 -12.77 29.23 4.18
C GLY A 663 -14.22 29.51 3.77
N GLY A 664 -15.16 28.60 4.06
CA GLY A 664 -16.59 28.80 3.84
C GLY A 664 -17.27 29.54 5.00
N GLN A 665 -18.16 30.49 4.69
CA GLN A 665 -19.19 30.89 5.64
C GLN A 665 -20.15 29.70 5.88
N PRO A 666 -20.69 29.51 7.09
CA PRO A 666 -21.63 28.44 7.38
C PRO A 666 -22.80 28.52 6.40
N SER A 667 -23.08 27.41 5.71
CA SER A 667 -24.25 27.22 4.88
C SER A 667 -25.50 27.52 5.71
N ALA A 668 -26.27 28.54 5.32
CA ALA A 668 -27.51 28.97 5.96
C ALA A 668 -28.70 28.01 5.71
N ALA A 669 -28.46 26.69 5.78
CA ALA A 669 -29.49 25.68 5.53
C ALA A 669 -30.04 24.99 6.80
N ASP A 670 -29.41 25.12 7.97
CA ASP A 670 -29.82 24.42 9.18
C ASP A 670 -30.57 25.29 10.22
N HIS A 671 -31.33 26.27 9.74
CA HIS A 671 -32.38 26.91 10.55
C HIS A 671 -33.68 27.02 9.74
N LYS A 672 -34.43 25.92 9.72
CA LYS A 672 -35.88 25.98 9.73
C LYS A 672 -36.38 25.24 10.96
N GLU A 673 -37.18 25.97 11.73
CA GLU A 673 -37.80 25.67 13.03
C GLU A 673 -38.46 24.29 13.13
#